data_AF-A0A444TY29-F1
#
_entry.id   AF-A0A444TY29-F1
#
_cell.length_a   1.000
_cell.length_b   1.000
_cell.length_c   1.000
_cell.angle_alpha   90.00
_cell.angle_beta   90.00
_cell.angle_gamma   90.00
#
_symmetry.space_group_name_H-M   'P 1'
#
loop_
_entity.id
_entity.type
_entity.pdbx_description
1 polymer ?
#
loop_
_entity_poly.entity_id
_entity_poly.type
_entity_poly.pdbx_seq_one_letter_code
_entity_poly.pdbx_strand_id
1 'polypeptide(L)'
;MHVMSAVRSTIVMGWLAFMFLILDVSCQQFKQARAPLLQHKPFIVVWNAPTKSCRLRFKVDLDLSVFDIVANSNETLSGPNVTIFYHTHLGHYPFYSDDGTPVNGGLPQNESLNKHLNKAKTDIDKFIPFKDFKGLGVIDWENWRPQWVRNWGSKDIYRNKSKELMRKLHPHWSNRKVEKEAKEEFEKAAHNFMNATLLLAESQRPNGLWGFYLFPDCYNYEYKQHPHKYTGECPNIEHVRNDHLLWLWKESTALYPSIYLDYELKSTSNTVKFVHYRVKEAMRIASIARNDFMLPVFVYSRPFYAYTFQVLSEVDLVHTIGESAALGAAGVVLWGSSEYGRSKSNCLAVKKYIDGPLGHYIINVTSAAKLCSKALCKKNGQNVTIFYANRLGFYPFYTEQGLPVNGGIPQNCSLETHLLKADEDIKFYIPSADFSGLAIIDWEYWRPQWKRNWHKKDIYKRKSRELISKAYINVTAEQIEHLAQDRFERSAMAFMKQTVELGIQNRPKGLWGYYLYPDCHNYNLHEENYTGSCPVLESLRNDELFWLWNSSTALFPSVAIKKSHADSINNLHFSRFRVLESMRIASMTSMDYDLPTFVYTRLGYRDDPLSFLSMHNCSKVNLFMNYELGLYITNVTKAAEVCSEFLCQNNGRCVRKDWQAFHYLHLHPNSYMIQPSNEELCKSRYGLDLDLKYFQYVSSTLKTATNQTVSIFYSDRFGIYPTVNEITGESFNGGLPQLVNLKKHYEQAKKDVDFYIPYDNPGLAVLDLEDWRPQWVRNWAEKDIYRRYSTDLVQQRDLTLTFEEAYHVAKDEFEQAATSYFKNSLKLGKSLKHKRVWGYYLFPECYNHDYSQTINYTGRCPDIELERNNQLQWLWNESTALYPSIYLEIILKASPKALLFVRHRLQEAMRVAMLPNPSYSLPVYAYTQPAFKDNNTEYLSEIDYVHTFGEAAALGVSGIVQWGSLNFTKSMDTCVALRSHIEKTLNPYILNITTATKLCSAALCKNKGRCIRKNWNSSDYLHLNPQSFEIQRAKGGSIVTLG
;
A
#
# COMPACT_ATOMS: atom_id res chain seq x y z
N MET A 1 32.46 30.15 -69.56
CA MET A 1 32.28 30.83 -68.25
C MET A 1 31.07 31.74 -68.38
N HIS A 2 30.13 31.71 -67.42
CA HIS A 2 28.74 32.20 -67.48
C HIS A 2 27.71 31.32 -68.21
N VAL A 3 27.26 30.24 -67.57
CA VAL A 3 25.89 29.71 -67.73
C VAL A 3 25.51 28.97 -66.43
N MET A 4 24.24 29.01 -66.05
CA MET A 4 23.54 28.28 -64.97
C MET A 4 23.18 29.10 -63.72
N SER A 5 22.47 30.23 -63.90
CA SER A 5 21.86 31.03 -62.82
C SER A 5 20.32 31.21 -62.93
N ALA A 6 19.56 30.24 -63.46
CA ALA A 6 18.10 30.45 -63.65
C ALA A 6 17.15 29.26 -63.35
N VAL A 7 17.59 28.18 -62.69
CA VAL A 7 16.68 27.02 -62.40
C VAL A 7 16.70 26.55 -60.94
N ARG A 8 17.38 27.25 -60.02
CA ARG A 8 17.48 26.82 -58.60
C ARG A 8 16.39 27.34 -57.65
N SER A 9 15.55 28.30 -58.05
CA SER A 9 14.54 28.89 -57.15
C SER A 9 13.16 28.21 -57.15
N THR A 10 12.91 27.22 -58.01
CA THR A 10 11.64 26.47 -58.04
C THR A 10 11.72 25.10 -57.36
N ILE A 11 12.92 24.58 -57.10
CA ILE A 11 13.14 23.24 -56.50
C ILE A 11 13.32 23.33 -54.98
N VAL A 12 13.87 24.43 -54.45
CA VAL A 12 14.14 24.59 -53.01
C VAL A 12 12.86 24.85 -52.18
N MET A 13 11.84 25.48 -52.76
CA MET A 13 10.52 25.63 -52.10
C MET A 13 9.67 24.35 -52.18
N GLY A 14 9.92 23.47 -53.17
CA GLY A 14 9.23 22.17 -53.28
C GLY A 14 9.81 21.10 -52.32
N TRP A 15 11.12 21.15 -52.06
CA TRP A 15 11.79 20.18 -51.17
C TRP A 15 11.62 20.46 -49.68
N LEU A 16 11.45 21.73 -49.28
CA LEU A 16 11.12 22.08 -47.89
C LEU A 16 9.67 21.69 -47.51
N ALA A 17 8.76 21.61 -48.47
CA ALA A 17 7.39 21.14 -48.22
C ALA A 17 7.28 19.60 -48.17
N PHE A 18 8.18 18.88 -48.86
CA PHE A 18 8.16 17.40 -48.94
C PHE A 18 8.93 16.71 -47.81
N MET A 19 9.99 17.33 -47.28
CA MET A 19 10.71 16.82 -46.10
C MET A 19 9.94 16.99 -44.78
N PHE A 20 8.83 17.76 -44.80
CA PHE A 20 7.90 17.86 -43.68
C PHE A 20 6.82 16.77 -43.68
N LEU A 21 6.77 15.88 -44.68
CA LEU A 21 5.62 14.99 -44.89
C LEU A 21 5.89 13.48 -44.81
N ILE A 22 7.13 13.01 -44.71
CA ILE A 22 7.41 11.56 -44.68
C ILE A 22 8.59 11.25 -43.75
N LEU A 23 8.29 11.04 -42.47
CA LEU A 23 8.88 10.04 -41.55
C LEU A 23 8.26 10.26 -40.16
N ASP A 24 6.96 10.06 -40.09
CA ASP A 24 6.21 9.84 -38.86
C ASP A 24 5.81 8.36 -38.86
N VAL A 25 6.76 7.48 -38.55
CA VAL A 25 6.50 6.06 -38.26
C VAL A 25 7.30 5.69 -37.01
N SER A 26 6.67 6.01 -35.89
CA SER A 26 7.20 5.95 -34.54
C SER A 26 7.15 4.54 -33.95
N CYS A 27 8.23 4.15 -33.27
CA CYS A 27 8.26 2.99 -32.39
C CYS A 27 8.36 3.48 -30.93
N GLN A 28 7.53 2.96 -30.03
CA GLN A 28 7.24 3.46 -28.66
C GLN A 28 8.40 3.17 -27.68
N GLN A 29 9.19 4.08 -27.08
CA GLN A 29 8.95 5.19 -26.15
C GLN A 29 7.84 4.91 -25.13
N PHE A 30 8.18 4.58 -23.88
CA PHE A 30 7.21 4.52 -22.77
C PHE A 30 6.93 5.88 -22.15
N LYS A 31 6.54 6.81 -22.99
CA LYS A 31 6.05 8.15 -22.70
C LYS A 31 5.86 8.64 -21.25
N GLN A 32 6.31 9.89 -21.01
CA GLN A 32 6.32 10.54 -19.72
C GLN A 32 4.85 10.73 -19.40
N ALA A 33 4.43 10.32 -18.21
CA ALA A 33 3.05 10.58 -17.82
C ALA A 33 2.83 12.10 -17.86
N ARG A 34 1.73 12.53 -18.49
CA ARG A 34 1.33 13.93 -18.51
C ARG A 34 1.35 14.48 -17.07
N ALA A 35 1.76 15.74 -16.91
CA ALA A 35 1.79 16.38 -15.60
C ALA A 35 0.45 16.18 -14.87
N PRO A 36 0.45 15.95 -13.54
CA PRO A 36 -0.77 15.66 -12.81
C PRO A 36 -1.84 16.73 -13.03
N LEU A 37 -3.10 16.30 -13.22
CA LEU A 37 -4.22 17.19 -13.50
C LEU A 37 -4.37 18.29 -12.44
N LEU A 38 -4.13 17.93 -11.17
CA LEU A 38 -4.05 18.86 -10.06
C LEU A 38 -2.61 18.92 -9.55
N GLN A 39 -2.10 20.14 -9.38
CA GLN A 39 -0.73 20.36 -8.93
C GLN A 39 -0.47 19.64 -7.61
N HIS A 40 0.66 18.92 -7.53
CA HIS A 40 1.08 18.14 -6.35
C HIS A 40 0.15 16.99 -5.93
N LYS A 41 -0.78 16.56 -6.80
CA LYS A 41 -1.64 15.38 -6.58
C LYS A 41 -1.38 14.34 -7.68
N PRO A 42 -0.43 13.40 -7.48
CA PRO A 42 -0.04 12.42 -8.50
C PRO A 42 -1.15 11.40 -8.80
N PHE A 43 -2.10 11.23 -7.87
CA PHE A 43 -3.27 10.39 -8.00
C PHE A 43 -4.47 11.16 -7.46
N ILE A 44 -5.56 11.22 -8.21
CA ILE A 44 -6.79 11.91 -7.79
C ILE A 44 -8.00 10.98 -7.72
N VAL A 45 -8.93 11.25 -6.81
CA VAL A 45 -10.23 10.57 -6.76
C VAL A 45 -11.34 11.57 -7.05
N VAL A 46 -12.15 11.25 -8.06
CA VAL A 46 -13.23 12.09 -8.57
C VAL A 46 -14.58 11.53 -8.10
N TRP A 47 -15.37 12.31 -7.37
CA TRP A 47 -16.76 11.98 -7.06
C TRP A 47 -17.67 12.42 -8.19
N ASN A 48 -18.24 11.46 -8.92
CA ASN A 48 -19.08 11.72 -10.07
C ASN A 48 -20.44 11.01 -9.95
N ALA A 49 -21.22 11.48 -8.96
CA ALA A 49 -22.58 11.01 -8.70
C ALA A 49 -23.53 12.21 -8.49
N PRO A 50 -24.79 12.12 -8.95
CA PRO A 50 -25.77 13.21 -8.85
C PRO A 50 -26.42 13.24 -7.46
N THR A 51 -25.65 13.56 -6.43
CA THR A 51 -26.09 13.50 -5.02
C THR A 51 -26.69 14.79 -4.46
N LYS A 52 -26.80 15.86 -5.26
CA LYS A 52 -27.37 17.15 -4.84
C LYS A 52 -28.81 17.05 -4.32
N SER A 53 -29.59 16.06 -4.78
CA SER A 53 -30.93 15.80 -4.26
C SER A 53 -30.93 15.41 -2.78
N CYS A 54 -29.84 14.81 -2.26
CA CYS A 54 -29.71 14.50 -0.84
C CYS A 54 -29.85 15.74 0.03
N ARG A 55 -29.14 16.82 -0.32
CA ARG A 55 -29.24 18.09 0.39
C ARG A 55 -30.57 18.80 0.10
N LEU A 56 -30.94 18.91 -1.17
CA LEU A 56 -32.12 19.71 -1.57
C LEU A 56 -33.44 19.12 -1.07
N ARG A 57 -33.65 17.81 -1.28
CA ARG A 57 -34.91 17.12 -0.97
C ARG A 57 -34.94 16.53 0.44
N PHE A 58 -33.82 15.98 0.91
CA PHE A 58 -33.80 15.19 2.15
C PHE A 58 -33.04 15.84 3.31
N LYS A 59 -32.44 17.02 3.11
CA LYS A 59 -31.61 17.73 4.09
C LYS A 59 -30.46 16.88 4.63
N VAL A 60 -29.94 15.98 3.81
CA VAL A 60 -28.75 15.16 4.10
C VAL A 60 -27.57 15.77 3.36
N ASP A 61 -26.60 16.30 4.10
CA ASP A 61 -25.40 16.90 3.54
C ASP A 61 -24.26 15.86 3.46
N LEU A 62 -23.71 15.68 2.26
CA LEU A 62 -22.60 14.76 2.03
C LEU A 62 -21.29 15.55 2.10
N ASP A 63 -20.36 15.12 2.95
CA ASP A 63 -19.04 15.72 2.98
C ASP A 63 -18.18 15.18 1.83
N LEU A 64 -18.21 15.88 0.72
CA LEU A 64 -17.45 15.51 -0.48
C LEU A 64 -16.04 16.14 -0.51
N SER A 65 -15.59 16.79 0.58
CA SER A 65 -14.28 17.47 0.65
C SER A 65 -13.09 16.51 0.57
N VAL A 66 -13.31 15.23 0.90
CA VAL A 66 -12.31 14.15 0.81
C VAL A 66 -11.93 13.81 -0.63
N PHE A 67 -12.76 14.18 -1.61
CA PHE A 67 -12.50 13.96 -3.02
C PHE A 67 -11.74 15.13 -3.62
N ASP A 68 -10.79 14.85 -4.50
CA ASP A 68 -9.98 15.88 -5.14
C ASP A 68 -10.78 16.72 -6.14
N ILE A 69 -11.77 16.08 -6.77
CA ILE A 69 -12.74 16.71 -7.67
C ILE A 69 -14.12 16.17 -7.31
N VAL A 70 -15.02 17.05 -6.88
CA VAL A 70 -16.46 16.81 -6.97
C VAL A 70 -16.87 17.23 -8.38
N ALA A 71 -17.42 16.30 -9.16
CA ALA A 71 -17.52 16.38 -10.62
C ALA A 71 -17.89 17.76 -11.15
N ASN A 72 -18.81 18.47 -10.49
CA ASN A 72 -19.09 19.89 -10.67
C ASN A 72 -19.57 20.54 -9.36
N SER A 73 -19.46 21.87 -9.21
CA SER A 73 -19.86 22.63 -8.01
C SER A 73 -21.35 22.47 -7.63
N ASN A 74 -22.16 21.96 -8.56
CA ASN A 74 -23.57 21.63 -8.38
C ASN A 74 -23.86 20.11 -8.36
N GLU A 75 -22.83 19.26 -8.25
CA GLU A 75 -22.90 17.80 -8.35
C GLU A 75 -23.67 17.32 -9.60
N THR A 76 -23.65 18.11 -10.66
CA THR A 76 -24.16 17.73 -11.97
C THR A 76 -23.17 16.78 -12.63
N LEU A 77 -23.67 15.83 -13.44
CA LEU A 77 -22.83 14.90 -14.21
C LEU A 77 -22.09 15.59 -15.39
N SER A 78 -22.38 16.88 -15.62
CA SER A 78 -21.75 17.72 -16.65
C SER A 78 -21.43 19.13 -16.13
N GLY A 79 -20.24 19.65 -16.45
CA GLY A 79 -19.77 20.98 -16.06
C GLY A 79 -18.22 21.17 -16.11
N PRO A 80 -17.67 22.19 -15.42
CA PRO A 80 -16.30 22.67 -15.66
C PRO A 80 -15.16 21.71 -15.30
N ASN A 81 -15.36 20.74 -14.40
CA ASN A 81 -14.29 19.80 -13.99
C ASN A 81 -14.45 18.41 -14.61
N VAL A 82 -15.70 17.94 -14.74
CA VAL A 82 -16.04 16.66 -15.38
C VAL A 82 -17.29 16.87 -16.22
N THR A 83 -17.22 16.50 -17.50
CA THR A 83 -18.39 16.46 -18.38
C THR A 83 -18.54 15.08 -19.01
N ILE A 84 -19.63 14.39 -18.66
CA ILE A 84 -20.05 13.17 -19.35
C ILE A 84 -21.10 13.50 -20.41
N PHE A 85 -20.87 12.99 -21.61
CA PHE A 85 -21.83 12.98 -22.71
C PHE A 85 -22.42 11.58 -22.89
N TYR A 86 -23.58 11.34 -22.28
CA TYR A 86 -24.38 10.13 -22.59
C TYR A 86 -24.81 10.11 -24.06
N HIS A 87 -25.21 8.93 -24.55
CA HIS A 87 -25.58 8.66 -25.94
C HIS A 87 -26.66 9.60 -26.56
N THR A 88 -27.43 10.35 -25.75
CA THR A 88 -28.40 11.35 -26.21
C THR A 88 -27.90 12.80 -26.19
N HIS A 89 -26.72 13.07 -25.63
CA HIS A 89 -26.25 14.43 -25.33
C HIS A 89 -25.21 14.98 -26.30
N LEU A 90 -24.65 14.15 -27.19
CA LEU A 90 -23.59 14.58 -28.10
C LEU A 90 -23.88 14.15 -29.54
N GLY A 91 -24.33 15.12 -30.34
CA GLY A 91 -24.59 14.92 -31.75
C GLY A 91 -25.80 14.03 -32.02
N HIS A 92 -25.90 13.56 -33.26
CA HIS A 92 -26.87 12.56 -33.69
C HIS A 92 -26.22 11.17 -33.64
N TYR A 93 -26.00 10.64 -32.44
CA TYR A 93 -25.45 9.30 -32.28
C TYR A 93 -26.50 8.25 -32.73
N PRO A 94 -26.16 7.35 -33.66
CA PRO A 94 -27.08 6.33 -34.18
C PRO A 94 -27.16 5.14 -33.23
N PHE A 95 -28.37 4.72 -32.84
CA PHE A 95 -28.57 3.52 -32.01
C PHE A 95 -29.99 2.95 -32.15
N TYR A 96 -30.20 1.73 -31.66
CA TYR A 96 -31.53 1.14 -31.50
C TYR A 96 -32.01 1.29 -30.05
N SER A 97 -33.24 1.77 -29.86
CA SER A 97 -33.91 1.75 -28.55
C SER A 97 -34.26 0.32 -28.13
N ASP A 98 -34.69 0.15 -26.88
CA ASP A 98 -34.95 -1.18 -26.28
C ASP A 98 -36.06 -1.97 -27.01
N ASP A 99 -36.97 -1.28 -27.71
CA ASP A 99 -38.01 -1.84 -28.58
C ASP A 99 -37.51 -2.19 -30.01
N GLY A 100 -36.24 -1.91 -30.31
CA GLY A 100 -35.62 -2.15 -31.61
C GLY A 100 -35.89 -1.06 -32.65
N THR A 101 -36.43 0.10 -32.25
CA THR A 101 -36.67 1.23 -33.16
C THR A 101 -35.36 1.98 -33.48
N PRO A 102 -35.06 2.28 -34.76
CA PRO A 102 -33.85 3.03 -35.12
C PRO A 102 -33.94 4.50 -34.73
N VAL A 103 -33.00 4.97 -33.92
CA VAL A 103 -32.80 6.39 -33.58
C VAL A 103 -31.60 6.92 -34.36
N ASN A 104 -31.75 8.08 -35.01
CA ASN A 104 -30.75 8.66 -35.91
C ASN A 104 -30.23 7.61 -36.92
N GLY A 105 -31.14 6.94 -37.64
CA GLY A 105 -30.75 5.90 -38.61
C GLY A 105 -30.36 4.54 -38.03
N GLY A 106 -30.18 4.40 -36.71
CA GLY A 106 -29.94 3.15 -35.98
C GLY A 106 -28.53 2.57 -36.12
N LEU A 107 -27.91 2.74 -37.28
CA LEU A 107 -26.57 2.27 -37.63
C LEU A 107 -25.67 3.43 -38.02
N PRO A 108 -24.35 3.39 -37.72
CA PRO A 108 -23.42 4.44 -38.12
C PRO A 108 -23.35 4.64 -39.63
N GLN A 109 -23.43 3.57 -40.42
CA GLN A 109 -23.42 3.68 -41.89
C GLN A 109 -24.74 4.22 -42.49
N ASN A 110 -25.77 4.43 -41.66
CA ASN A 110 -27.09 4.89 -42.08
C ASN A 110 -27.46 6.28 -41.51
N GLU A 111 -26.48 7.02 -40.95
CA GLU A 111 -26.65 8.38 -40.44
C GLU A 111 -25.63 9.33 -41.08
N SER A 112 -26.02 10.60 -41.22
CA SER A 112 -25.17 11.64 -41.78
C SER A 112 -24.15 12.11 -40.74
N LEU A 113 -22.87 11.83 -41.00
CA LEU A 113 -21.76 12.29 -40.17
C LEU A 113 -21.73 13.84 -40.05
N ASN A 114 -21.99 14.57 -41.13
CA ASN A 114 -22.00 16.04 -41.10
C ASN A 114 -23.12 16.58 -40.20
N LYS A 115 -24.30 15.97 -40.27
CA LYS A 115 -25.42 16.32 -39.39
C LYS A 115 -25.06 16.04 -37.93
N HIS A 116 -24.45 14.89 -37.66
CA HIS A 116 -23.94 14.53 -36.35
C HIS A 116 -22.95 15.57 -35.81
N LEU A 117 -21.91 15.92 -36.58
CA LEU A 117 -20.85 16.83 -36.15
C LEU A 117 -21.34 18.26 -35.92
N ASN A 118 -22.24 18.78 -36.77
CA ASN A 118 -22.85 20.09 -36.58
C ASN A 118 -23.62 20.18 -35.25
N LYS A 119 -24.37 19.12 -34.93
CA LYS A 119 -25.09 19.01 -33.66
C LYS A 119 -24.12 18.83 -32.49
N ALA A 120 -23.11 17.97 -32.62
CA ALA A 120 -22.09 17.73 -31.60
C ALA A 120 -21.33 19.00 -31.24
N LYS A 121 -20.98 19.83 -32.23
CA LYS A 121 -20.33 21.13 -31.99
C LYS A 121 -21.19 22.03 -31.09
N THR A 122 -22.47 22.13 -31.42
CA THR A 122 -23.45 22.91 -30.64
C THR A 122 -23.62 22.34 -29.23
N ASP A 123 -23.62 21.01 -29.09
CA ASP A 123 -23.72 20.35 -27.79
C ASP A 123 -22.50 20.59 -26.92
N ILE A 124 -21.29 20.51 -27.47
CA ILE A 124 -20.06 20.81 -26.73
C ILE A 124 -20.05 22.26 -26.25
N ASP A 125 -20.47 23.20 -27.09
CA ASP A 125 -20.61 24.60 -26.71
C ASP A 125 -21.65 24.83 -25.62
N LYS A 126 -22.73 24.04 -25.61
CA LYS A 126 -23.76 24.10 -24.58
C LYS A 126 -23.30 23.50 -23.24
N PHE A 127 -22.69 22.31 -23.25
CA PHE A 127 -22.35 21.57 -22.03
C PHE A 127 -21.02 22.01 -21.41
N ILE A 128 -20.09 22.50 -22.21
CA ILE A 128 -18.77 23.00 -21.76
C ILE A 128 -18.59 24.43 -22.25
N PRO A 129 -19.26 25.44 -21.66
CA PRO A 129 -19.20 26.82 -22.17
C PRO A 129 -17.78 27.44 -22.12
N PHE A 130 -16.93 26.97 -21.20
CA PHE A 130 -15.56 27.46 -21.04
C PHE A 130 -14.63 26.89 -22.11
N LYS A 131 -14.04 27.74 -22.96
CA LYS A 131 -13.16 27.33 -24.07
C LYS A 131 -11.82 26.76 -23.60
N ASP A 132 -11.35 27.15 -22.41
CA ASP A 132 -10.10 26.73 -21.79
C ASP A 132 -10.23 25.48 -20.90
N PHE A 133 -11.36 24.77 -20.98
CA PHE A 133 -11.65 23.56 -20.22
C PHE A 133 -10.46 22.59 -20.14
N LYS A 134 -10.06 22.23 -18.91
CA LYS A 134 -8.96 21.29 -18.61
C LYS A 134 -9.43 20.01 -17.90
N GLY A 135 -10.74 19.83 -17.79
CA GLY A 135 -11.37 18.74 -17.05
C GLY A 135 -11.51 17.45 -17.85
N LEU A 136 -12.21 16.48 -17.27
CA LEU A 136 -12.46 15.16 -17.87
C LEU A 136 -13.64 15.27 -18.85
N GLY A 137 -13.40 15.09 -20.15
CA GLY A 137 -14.41 15.04 -21.21
C GLY A 137 -14.73 13.61 -21.60
N VAL A 138 -15.75 13.01 -21.01
CA VAL A 138 -16.04 11.58 -21.17
C VAL A 138 -17.22 11.37 -22.10
N ILE A 139 -17.02 10.63 -23.19
CA ILE A 139 -18.10 10.25 -24.11
C ILE A 139 -18.58 8.85 -23.74
N ASP A 140 -19.85 8.73 -23.36
CA ASP A 140 -20.44 7.51 -22.84
C ASP A 140 -21.40 6.89 -23.87
N TRP A 141 -20.81 6.23 -24.85
CA TRP A 141 -21.50 5.56 -25.94
C TRP A 141 -21.36 4.04 -25.80
N GLU A 142 -22.40 3.43 -25.23
CA GLU A 142 -22.37 2.02 -24.91
C GLU A 142 -23.19 1.15 -25.86
N ASN A 143 -24.02 1.73 -26.74
CA ASN A 143 -25.02 0.99 -27.51
C ASN A 143 -24.39 -0.05 -28.45
N TRP A 144 -23.38 0.34 -29.23
CA TRP A 144 -22.58 -0.55 -30.08
C TRP A 144 -21.08 -0.44 -29.78
N ARG A 145 -20.27 -1.37 -30.32
CA ARG A 145 -18.80 -1.34 -30.29
C ARG A 145 -18.28 -1.13 -31.71
N PRO A 146 -17.17 -0.38 -31.91
CA PRO A 146 -16.66 -0.10 -33.25
C PRO A 146 -16.13 -1.34 -33.98
N GLN A 147 -15.82 -2.42 -33.26
CA GLN A 147 -15.43 -3.70 -33.84
C GLN A 147 -16.64 -4.63 -33.91
N TRP A 148 -16.97 -5.12 -35.10
CA TRP A 148 -18.09 -5.99 -35.40
C TRP A 148 -18.17 -7.17 -34.43
N VAL A 149 -17.04 -7.82 -34.17
CA VAL A 149 -16.96 -9.03 -33.34
C VAL A 149 -17.34 -8.79 -31.87
N ARG A 150 -17.30 -7.54 -31.41
CA ARG A 150 -17.65 -7.14 -30.02
C ARG A 150 -19.13 -6.77 -29.88
N ASN A 151 -19.92 -6.84 -30.96
CA ASN A 151 -21.36 -6.61 -30.95
C ASN A 151 -22.12 -7.94 -30.83
N TRP A 152 -21.96 -8.60 -29.69
CA TRP A 152 -22.66 -9.85 -29.33
C TRP A 152 -23.70 -9.61 -28.23
N GLY A 153 -24.47 -10.66 -27.89
CA GLY A 153 -25.56 -10.56 -26.92
C GLY A 153 -26.64 -9.59 -27.39
N SER A 154 -27.06 -8.65 -26.53
CA SER A 154 -28.03 -7.62 -26.88
C SER A 154 -27.58 -6.68 -28.02
N LYS A 155 -26.27 -6.64 -28.32
CA LYS A 155 -25.70 -5.84 -29.42
C LYS A 155 -25.72 -6.56 -30.77
N ASP A 156 -26.16 -7.81 -30.83
CA ASP A 156 -26.23 -8.55 -32.10
C ASP A 156 -27.20 -7.90 -33.11
N ILE A 157 -28.15 -7.10 -32.62
CA ILE A 157 -29.04 -6.28 -33.46
C ILE A 157 -28.27 -5.42 -34.47
N TYR A 158 -27.11 -4.85 -34.11
CA TYR A 158 -26.32 -4.04 -35.02
C TYR A 158 -25.74 -4.87 -36.17
N ARG A 159 -25.35 -6.12 -35.90
CA ARG A 159 -24.88 -7.06 -36.94
C ARG A 159 -26.03 -7.47 -37.86
N ASN A 160 -27.19 -7.80 -37.27
CA ASN A 160 -28.35 -8.24 -38.03
C ASN A 160 -28.92 -7.11 -38.90
N LYS A 161 -29.09 -5.91 -38.35
CA LYS A 161 -29.59 -4.76 -39.11
C LYS A 161 -28.62 -4.30 -40.19
N SER A 162 -27.31 -4.40 -39.98
CA SER A 162 -26.32 -4.15 -41.04
C SER A 162 -26.43 -5.15 -42.19
N LYS A 163 -26.62 -6.44 -41.89
CA LYS A 163 -26.86 -7.48 -42.91
C LYS A 163 -28.19 -7.28 -43.64
N GLU A 164 -29.25 -6.88 -42.93
CA GLU A 164 -30.55 -6.54 -43.52
C GLU A 164 -30.43 -5.35 -44.49
N LEU A 165 -29.72 -4.29 -44.10
CA LEU A 165 -29.44 -3.14 -44.96
C LEU A 165 -28.71 -3.56 -46.24
N MET A 166 -27.65 -4.35 -46.12
CA MET A 166 -26.90 -4.88 -47.27
C MET A 166 -27.74 -5.79 -48.16
N ARG A 167 -28.59 -6.64 -47.56
CA ARG A 167 -29.51 -7.50 -48.32
C ARG A 167 -30.53 -6.69 -49.12
N LYS A 168 -31.03 -5.60 -48.53
CA LYS A 168 -32.00 -4.71 -49.17
C LYS A 168 -31.39 -4.00 -50.38
N LEU A 169 -30.13 -3.55 -50.27
CA LEU A 169 -29.41 -2.90 -51.37
C LEU A 169 -28.94 -3.89 -52.43
N HIS A 170 -28.62 -5.13 -52.04
CA HIS A 170 -28.09 -6.16 -52.93
C HIS A 170 -28.79 -7.51 -52.75
N PRO A 171 -30.03 -7.68 -53.29
CA PRO A 171 -30.83 -8.88 -53.06
C PRO A 171 -30.19 -10.20 -53.52
N HIS A 172 -29.37 -10.14 -54.57
CA HIS A 172 -28.76 -11.31 -55.22
C HIS A 172 -27.40 -11.73 -54.63
N TRP A 173 -26.87 -11.00 -53.64
CA TRP A 173 -25.59 -11.38 -53.02
C TRP A 173 -25.75 -12.62 -52.13
N SER A 174 -24.71 -13.45 -52.09
CA SER A 174 -24.65 -14.60 -51.18
C SER A 174 -24.57 -14.14 -49.72
N ASN A 175 -25.02 -14.99 -48.79
CA ASN A 175 -24.98 -14.67 -47.35
C ASN A 175 -23.58 -14.29 -46.86
N ARG A 176 -22.56 -15.00 -47.33
CA ARG A 176 -21.16 -14.73 -47.00
C ARG A 176 -20.70 -13.37 -47.50
N LYS A 177 -21.11 -12.97 -48.70
CA LYS A 177 -20.79 -11.63 -49.24
C LYS A 177 -21.52 -10.54 -48.47
N VAL A 178 -22.81 -10.71 -48.20
CA VAL A 178 -23.60 -9.75 -47.41
C VAL A 178 -23.01 -9.54 -46.02
N GLU A 179 -22.61 -10.60 -45.32
CA GLU A 179 -22.00 -10.47 -44.00
C GLU A 179 -20.63 -9.77 -44.05
N LYS A 180 -19.80 -10.11 -45.04
CA LYS A 180 -18.49 -9.47 -45.23
C LYS A 180 -18.65 -7.97 -45.46
N GLU A 181 -19.49 -7.56 -46.40
CA GLU A 181 -19.68 -6.15 -46.76
C GLU A 181 -20.40 -5.38 -45.64
N ALA A 182 -21.38 -5.99 -44.96
CA ALA A 182 -22.04 -5.40 -43.79
C ALA A 182 -21.06 -5.12 -42.65
N LYS A 183 -20.11 -6.05 -42.42
CA LYS A 183 -19.04 -5.85 -41.45
C LYS A 183 -18.15 -4.68 -41.85
N GLU A 184 -17.66 -4.66 -43.09
CA GLU A 184 -16.73 -3.63 -43.57
C GLU A 184 -17.37 -2.23 -43.53
N GLU A 185 -18.64 -2.09 -43.96
CA GLU A 185 -19.35 -0.81 -43.89
C GLU A 185 -19.62 -0.36 -42.45
N PHE A 186 -20.04 -1.27 -41.57
CA PHE A 186 -20.31 -0.96 -40.17
C PHE A 186 -19.04 -0.49 -39.44
N GLU A 187 -17.94 -1.24 -39.54
CA GLU A 187 -16.68 -0.89 -38.85
C GLU A 187 -16.11 0.42 -39.39
N LYS A 188 -16.20 0.66 -40.71
CA LYS A 188 -15.77 1.92 -41.34
C LYS A 188 -16.60 3.10 -40.85
N ALA A 189 -17.91 2.97 -40.81
CA ALA A 189 -18.77 4.06 -40.35
C ALA A 189 -18.63 4.29 -38.85
N ALA A 190 -18.54 3.24 -38.05
CA ALA A 190 -18.31 3.35 -36.61
C ALA A 190 -16.99 4.06 -36.29
N HIS A 191 -15.91 3.72 -37.02
CA HIS A 191 -14.63 4.43 -36.95
C HIS A 191 -14.81 5.92 -37.24
N ASN A 192 -15.42 6.27 -38.38
CA ASN A 192 -15.60 7.67 -38.78
C ASN A 192 -16.41 8.47 -37.75
N PHE A 193 -17.49 7.89 -37.21
CA PHE A 193 -18.31 8.55 -36.20
C PHE A 193 -17.54 8.81 -34.91
N MET A 194 -16.92 7.80 -34.33
CA MET A 194 -16.20 7.96 -33.06
C MET A 194 -14.99 8.90 -33.21
N ASN A 195 -14.20 8.71 -34.28
CA ASN A 195 -12.99 9.50 -34.53
C ASN A 195 -13.33 10.98 -34.77
N ALA A 196 -14.22 11.29 -35.71
CA ALA A 196 -14.55 12.68 -36.03
C ALA A 196 -15.20 13.43 -34.86
N THR A 197 -15.93 12.72 -33.99
CA THR A 197 -16.51 13.30 -32.78
C THR A 197 -15.43 13.68 -31.77
N LEU A 198 -14.44 12.81 -31.57
CA LEU A 198 -13.33 13.03 -30.64
C LEU A 198 -12.44 14.19 -31.11
N LEU A 199 -12.09 14.21 -32.40
CA LEU A 199 -11.37 15.31 -33.05
C LEU A 199 -12.11 16.64 -32.94
N LEU A 200 -13.42 16.64 -33.19
CA LEU A 200 -14.24 17.83 -33.00
C LEU A 200 -14.16 18.30 -31.55
N ALA A 201 -14.27 17.39 -30.57
CA ALA A 201 -14.23 17.72 -29.17
C ALA A 201 -12.89 18.31 -28.72
N GLU A 202 -11.78 17.73 -29.14
CA GLU A 202 -10.43 18.27 -28.92
C GLU A 202 -10.27 19.63 -29.60
N SER A 203 -10.73 19.81 -30.85
CA SER A 203 -10.66 21.10 -31.54
C SER A 203 -11.45 22.20 -30.83
N GLN A 204 -12.59 21.84 -30.24
CA GLN A 204 -13.43 22.78 -29.52
C GLN A 204 -12.86 23.09 -28.13
N ARG A 205 -12.25 22.11 -27.44
CA ARG A 205 -11.70 22.23 -26.08
C ARG A 205 -10.33 21.53 -26.00
N PRO A 206 -9.25 22.20 -26.45
CA PRO A 206 -7.94 21.56 -26.68
C PRO A 206 -7.22 21.12 -25.41
N ASN A 207 -7.57 21.68 -24.25
CA ASN A 207 -6.98 21.27 -22.98
C ASN A 207 -7.79 20.19 -22.26
N GLY A 208 -8.95 19.80 -22.79
CA GLY A 208 -9.82 18.79 -22.20
C GLY A 208 -9.21 17.41 -22.28
N LEU A 209 -9.52 16.56 -21.29
CA LEU A 209 -9.11 15.16 -21.25
C LEU A 209 -10.22 14.30 -21.86
N TRP A 210 -10.23 14.21 -23.18
CA TRP A 210 -11.22 13.53 -24.00
C TRP A 210 -10.95 12.04 -24.15
N GLY A 211 -12.00 11.23 -24.02
CA GLY A 211 -11.95 9.79 -24.24
C GLY A 211 -13.33 9.13 -24.09
N PHE A 212 -13.44 7.89 -24.54
CA PHE A 212 -14.67 7.11 -24.39
C PHE A 212 -14.67 6.29 -23.09
N TYR A 213 -15.78 6.33 -22.37
CA TYR A 213 -16.00 5.43 -21.23
C TYR A 213 -15.90 3.96 -21.65
N LEU A 214 -15.47 3.10 -20.73
CA LEU A 214 -15.22 1.66 -20.88
C LEU A 214 -13.94 1.29 -21.63
N PHE A 215 -13.35 2.18 -22.42
CA PHE A 215 -12.22 1.83 -23.27
C PHE A 215 -10.84 2.13 -22.64
N PRO A 216 -9.86 1.22 -22.77
CA PRO A 216 -9.99 -0.14 -23.32
C PRO A 216 -10.68 -1.10 -22.33
N ASP A 217 -11.31 -2.15 -22.87
CA ASP A 217 -11.80 -3.29 -22.08
C ASP A 217 -10.88 -4.50 -22.29
N CYS A 218 -10.63 -5.23 -21.21
CA CYS A 218 -9.82 -6.44 -21.13
C CYS A 218 -10.64 -7.72 -21.39
N TYR A 219 -11.96 -7.64 -21.25
CA TYR A 219 -12.91 -8.77 -21.36
C TYR A 219 -12.57 -10.00 -20.50
N ASN A 220 -11.90 -9.80 -19.36
CA ASN A 220 -11.50 -10.83 -18.40
C ASN A 220 -12.64 -11.29 -17.47
N TYR A 221 -13.82 -11.60 -18.03
CA TYR A 221 -15.03 -11.94 -17.26
C TYR A 221 -15.19 -13.44 -16.92
N GLU A 222 -14.16 -14.26 -17.20
CA GLU A 222 -14.20 -15.73 -17.02
C GLU A 222 -14.36 -16.18 -15.56
N TYR A 223 -14.19 -15.28 -14.59
CA TYR A 223 -14.47 -15.57 -13.18
C TYR A 223 -15.91 -16.06 -12.95
N LYS A 224 -16.87 -15.66 -13.81
CA LYS A 224 -18.27 -16.10 -13.76
C LYS A 224 -18.45 -17.58 -14.07
N GLN A 225 -17.54 -18.16 -14.85
CA GLN A 225 -17.63 -19.53 -15.33
C GLN A 225 -16.66 -20.45 -14.58
N HIS A 226 -15.44 -19.95 -14.31
CA HIS A 226 -14.33 -20.75 -13.79
C HIS A 226 -13.55 -20.05 -12.66
N PRO A 227 -14.19 -19.75 -11.51
CA PRO A 227 -13.60 -18.93 -10.46
C PRO A 227 -12.31 -19.52 -9.86
N HIS A 228 -12.18 -20.84 -9.77
CA HIS A 228 -11.00 -21.51 -9.20
C HIS A 228 -9.77 -21.51 -10.12
N LYS A 229 -9.96 -21.34 -11.43
CA LYS A 229 -8.87 -21.29 -12.44
C LYS A 229 -8.60 -19.88 -12.94
N TYR A 230 -9.30 -18.88 -12.39
CA TYR A 230 -9.25 -17.51 -12.86
C TYR A 230 -7.90 -16.84 -12.56
N THR A 231 -7.23 -16.38 -13.62
CA THR A 231 -5.93 -15.70 -13.58
C THR A 231 -6.07 -14.18 -13.56
N GLY A 232 -7.19 -13.66 -14.06
CA GLY A 232 -7.42 -12.22 -14.28
C GLY A 232 -6.93 -11.71 -15.64
N GLU A 233 -6.06 -12.45 -16.33
CA GLU A 233 -5.45 -12.03 -17.58
C GLU A 233 -6.49 -11.68 -18.65
N CYS A 234 -6.19 -10.66 -19.47
CA CYS A 234 -6.97 -10.42 -20.68
C CYS A 234 -6.75 -11.61 -21.62
N PRO A 235 -7.79 -12.18 -22.24
CA PRO A 235 -7.60 -13.18 -23.27
C PRO A 235 -6.67 -12.63 -24.37
N ASN A 236 -5.72 -13.44 -24.85
CA ASN A 236 -4.68 -12.97 -25.79
C ASN A 236 -5.25 -12.24 -27.03
N ILE A 237 -6.42 -12.68 -27.50
CA ILE A 237 -7.10 -12.07 -28.64
C ILE A 237 -7.55 -10.62 -28.36
N GLU A 238 -7.78 -10.26 -27.10
CA GLU A 238 -8.24 -8.93 -26.70
C GLU A 238 -7.13 -7.88 -26.78
N HIS A 239 -5.87 -8.25 -26.53
CA HIS A 239 -4.73 -7.37 -26.79
C HIS A 239 -4.67 -6.98 -28.28
N VAL A 240 -4.78 -7.97 -29.17
CA VAL A 240 -4.79 -7.74 -30.63
C VAL A 240 -5.99 -6.90 -31.06
N ARG A 241 -7.17 -7.17 -30.50
CA ARG A 241 -8.38 -6.38 -30.80
C ARG A 241 -8.24 -4.93 -30.30
N ASN A 242 -7.64 -4.71 -29.13
CA ASN A 242 -7.36 -3.36 -28.64
C ASN A 242 -6.27 -2.67 -29.49
N ASP A 243 -5.27 -3.39 -30.00
CA ASP A 243 -4.27 -2.83 -30.91
C ASP A 243 -4.89 -2.35 -32.23
N HIS A 244 -5.89 -3.07 -32.76
CA HIS A 244 -6.66 -2.63 -33.95
C HIS A 244 -7.48 -1.35 -33.73
N LEU A 245 -7.65 -0.91 -32.48
CA LEU A 245 -8.30 0.36 -32.14
C LEU A 245 -7.28 1.49 -31.93
N LEU A 246 -6.03 1.36 -32.42
CA LEU A 246 -5.02 2.40 -32.30
C LEU A 246 -5.47 3.78 -32.81
N TRP A 247 -6.34 3.82 -33.82
CA TRP A 247 -6.98 5.05 -34.30
C TRP A 247 -7.79 5.78 -33.24
N LEU A 248 -8.39 5.06 -32.28
CA LEU A 248 -9.18 5.64 -31.20
C LEU A 248 -8.26 6.19 -30.10
N TRP A 249 -7.19 5.47 -29.81
CA TRP A 249 -6.23 5.83 -28.76
C TRP A 249 -5.42 7.07 -29.13
N LYS A 250 -4.99 7.17 -30.40
CA LYS A 250 -4.22 8.32 -30.91
C LYS A 250 -4.94 9.65 -30.72
N GLU A 251 -6.25 9.64 -30.96
CA GLU A 251 -7.12 10.82 -30.92
C GLU A 251 -7.68 11.07 -29.51
N SER A 252 -7.43 10.16 -28.57
CA SER A 252 -7.80 10.34 -27.16
C SER A 252 -6.74 11.17 -26.44
N THR A 253 -7.18 11.96 -25.47
CA THR A 253 -6.28 12.71 -24.56
C THR A 253 -6.33 12.18 -23.12
N ALA A 254 -7.20 11.20 -22.84
CA ALA A 254 -7.22 10.35 -21.64
C ALA A 254 -7.91 9.01 -21.92
N LEU A 255 -7.67 7.99 -21.07
CA LEU A 255 -8.36 6.69 -21.14
C LEU A 255 -9.27 6.48 -19.92
N TYR A 256 -10.42 5.83 -20.14
CA TYR A 256 -11.48 5.65 -19.13
C TYR A 256 -11.93 4.19 -19.01
N PRO A 257 -11.03 3.25 -18.65
CA PRO A 257 -11.40 1.85 -18.46
C PRO A 257 -12.35 1.70 -17.27
N SER A 258 -13.30 0.78 -17.35
CA SER A 258 -14.20 0.46 -16.23
C SER A 258 -13.70 -0.76 -15.46
N ILE A 259 -13.69 -0.70 -14.13
CA ILE A 259 -13.39 -1.82 -13.21
C ILE A 259 -14.56 -2.11 -12.27
N TYR A 260 -15.79 -1.82 -12.72
CA TYR A 260 -16.98 -2.05 -11.90
C TYR A 260 -17.01 -3.49 -11.39
N LEU A 261 -17.07 -3.62 -10.06
CA LEU A 261 -16.91 -4.90 -9.42
C LEU A 261 -18.27 -5.56 -9.21
N ASP A 262 -18.52 -6.67 -9.90
CA ASP A 262 -19.72 -7.48 -9.67
C ASP A 262 -19.74 -8.02 -8.23
N TYR A 263 -20.95 -8.17 -7.67
CA TYR A 263 -21.12 -8.65 -6.29
C TYR A 263 -20.48 -10.03 -6.03
N GLU A 264 -20.41 -10.89 -7.04
CA GLU A 264 -19.79 -12.22 -6.96
C GLU A 264 -18.29 -12.18 -6.61
N LEU A 265 -17.62 -11.06 -6.89
CA LEU A 265 -16.21 -10.87 -6.57
C LEU A 265 -15.98 -10.33 -5.16
N LYS A 266 -17.03 -9.98 -4.41
CA LYS A 266 -16.96 -9.37 -3.08
C LYS A 266 -15.97 -10.08 -2.15
N SER A 267 -14.92 -9.35 -1.76
CA SER A 267 -13.86 -9.77 -0.86
C SER A 267 -13.16 -11.09 -1.26
N THR A 268 -13.12 -11.41 -2.55
CA THR A 268 -12.45 -12.61 -3.07
C THR A 268 -11.01 -12.30 -3.48
N SER A 269 -10.16 -13.33 -3.53
CA SER A 269 -8.80 -13.22 -4.11
C SER A 269 -8.80 -12.95 -5.62
N ASN A 270 -9.95 -13.10 -6.28
CA ASN A 270 -10.11 -12.82 -7.71
C ASN A 270 -10.39 -11.34 -7.99
N THR A 271 -10.81 -10.54 -7.01
CA THR A 271 -11.01 -9.08 -7.15
C THR A 271 -9.75 -8.40 -7.69
N VAL A 272 -8.62 -8.59 -7.01
CA VAL A 272 -7.36 -7.94 -7.39
C VAL A 272 -6.90 -8.39 -8.78
N LYS A 273 -7.09 -9.66 -9.13
CA LYS A 273 -6.76 -10.18 -10.46
C LYS A 273 -7.61 -9.52 -11.55
N PHE A 274 -8.92 -9.40 -11.31
CA PHE A 274 -9.85 -8.75 -12.24
C PHE A 274 -9.46 -7.29 -12.49
N VAL A 275 -9.20 -6.53 -11.42
CA VAL A 275 -8.83 -5.11 -11.52
C VAL A 275 -7.44 -4.93 -12.12
N HIS A 276 -6.44 -5.65 -11.61
CA HIS A 276 -5.03 -5.53 -12.01
C HIS A 276 -4.87 -5.57 -13.52
N TYR A 277 -5.44 -6.59 -14.17
CA TYR A 277 -5.26 -6.79 -15.60
C TYR A 277 -6.04 -5.79 -16.47
N ARG A 278 -7.17 -5.26 -15.98
CA ARG A 278 -7.91 -4.19 -16.67
C ARG A 278 -7.16 -2.88 -16.64
N VAL A 279 -6.63 -2.51 -15.48
CA VAL A 279 -5.80 -1.31 -15.34
C VAL A 279 -4.48 -1.48 -16.10
N LYS A 280 -3.84 -2.66 -16.02
CA LYS A 280 -2.62 -2.98 -16.77
C LYS A 280 -2.80 -2.88 -18.28
N GLU A 281 -3.92 -3.37 -18.83
CA GLU A 281 -4.22 -3.21 -20.26
C GLU A 281 -4.44 -1.73 -20.62
N ALA A 282 -5.13 -0.96 -19.78
CA ALA A 282 -5.27 0.48 -19.99
C ALA A 282 -3.93 1.21 -19.97
N MET A 283 -3.03 0.85 -19.04
CA MET A 283 -1.68 1.40 -18.98
C MET A 283 -0.84 0.99 -20.21
N ARG A 284 -1.01 -0.23 -20.72
CA ARG A 284 -0.39 -0.66 -21.98
C ARG A 284 -0.91 0.16 -23.16
N ILE A 285 -2.23 0.35 -23.28
CA ILE A 285 -2.82 1.16 -24.35
C ILE A 285 -2.36 2.62 -24.26
N ALA A 286 -2.33 3.20 -23.06
CA ALA A 286 -1.88 4.56 -22.84
C ALA A 286 -0.42 4.79 -23.25
N SER A 287 0.46 3.79 -23.13
CA SER A 287 1.86 3.91 -23.56
C SER A 287 2.04 3.81 -25.08
N ILE A 288 1.12 3.12 -25.76
CA ILE A 288 1.15 2.92 -27.22
C ILE A 288 0.34 3.96 -28.00
N ALA A 289 -0.55 4.70 -27.34
CA ALA A 289 -1.53 5.60 -27.94
C ALA A 289 -0.94 6.78 -28.74
N ARG A 290 -0.09 7.60 -28.10
CA ARG A 290 0.57 8.77 -28.72
C ARG A 290 2.06 8.58 -28.75
N ASN A 291 2.87 9.48 -29.31
CA ASN A 291 4.34 9.38 -29.31
C ASN A 291 5.04 10.29 -28.27
N ASP A 292 4.37 11.32 -27.79
CA ASP A 292 4.91 12.42 -26.98
C ASP A 292 4.78 12.21 -25.46
N PHE A 293 3.60 11.79 -24.98
CA PHE A 293 3.34 11.51 -23.57
C PHE A 293 2.35 10.35 -23.39
N MET A 294 2.36 9.75 -22.20
CA MET A 294 1.51 8.61 -21.89
C MET A 294 0.16 9.16 -21.48
N LEU A 295 -0.90 8.67 -22.12
CA LEU A 295 -2.23 9.16 -21.80
C LEU A 295 -2.54 8.95 -20.31
N PRO A 296 -3.04 9.97 -19.61
CA PRO A 296 -3.50 9.77 -18.25
C PRO A 296 -4.69 8.80 -18.24
N VAL A 297 -4.60 7.78 -17.38
CA VAL A 297 -5.65 6.78 -17.20
C VAL A 297 -6.49 7.15 -15.98
N PHE A 298 -7.79 7.37 -16.20
CA PHE A 298 -8.77 7.63 -15.15
C PHE A 298 -9.74 6.46 -15.05
N VAL A 299 -9.50 5.61 -14.06
CA VAL A 299 -10.21 4.33 -13.94
C VAL A 299 -11.61 4.55 -13.40
N TYR A 300 -12.64 4.14 -14.13
CA TYR A 300 -14.03 4.19 -13.68
C TYR A 300 -14.30 3.07 -12.69
N SER A 301 -14.72 3.44 -11.48
CA SER A 301 -15.13 2.52 -10.42
C SER A 301 -16.46 2.96 -9.81
N ARG A 302 -17.07 2.10 -8.99
CA ARG A 302 -18.27 2.42 -8.20
C ARG A 302 -17.95 2.26 -6.73
N PRO A 303 -18.49 3.13 -5.85
CA PRO A 303 -18.38 2.94 -4.40
C PRO A 303 -19.19 1.73 -3.88
N PHE A 304 -20.03 1.14 -4.74
CA PHE A 304 -20.89 0.00 -4.44
C PHE A 304 -20.69 -1.09 -5.50
N TYR A 305 -20.90 -2.36 -5.14
CA TYR A 305 -20.83 -3.45 -6.11
C TYR A 305 -21.82 -3.23 -7.25
N ALA A 306 -21.40 -3.53 -8.48
CA ALA A 306 -22.14 -3.28 -9.69
C ALA A 306 -23.57 -3.84 -9.60
N TYR A 307 -24.54 -3.03 -10.04
CA TYR A 307 -25.98 -3.35 -10.02
C TYR A 307 -26.58 -3.58 -8.62
N THR A 308 -25.87 -3.20 -7.55
CA THR A 308 -26.37 -3.26 -6.17
C THR A 308 -26.17 -1.93 -5.45
N PHE A 309 -26.82 -1.79 -4.29
CA PHE A 309 -26.57 -0.72 -3.32
C PHE A 309 -25.75 -1.22 -2.12
N GLN A 310 -25.00 -2.32 -2.28
CA GLN A 310 -24.07 -2.81 -1.28
C GLN A 310 -22.72 -2.10 -1.44
N VAL A 311 -22.25 -1.44 -0.37
CA VAL A 311 -20.96 -0.76 -0.34
C VAL A 311 -19.80 -1.74 -0.54
N LEU A 312 -18.72 -1.30 -1.21
CA LEU A 312 -17.48 -2.08 -1.27
C LEU A 312 -16.88 -2.30 0.12
N SER A 313 -16.27 -3.45 0.35
CA SER A 313 -15.49 -3.71 1.57
C SER A 313 -14.16 -2.94 1.53
N GLU A 314 -13.52 -2.76 2.68
CA GLU A 314 -12.19 -2.13 2.74
C GLU A 314 -11.15 -2.89 1.90
N VAL A 315 -11.20 -4.22 1.89
CA VAL A 315 -10.35 -5.07 1.05
C VAL A 315 -10.60 -4.80 -0.43
N ASP A 316 -11.85 -4.64 -0.84
CA ASP A 316 -12.15 -4.34 -2.25
C ASP A 316 -11.86 -2.87 -2.62
N LEU A 317 -11.89 -1.93 -1.67
CA LEU A 317 -11.36 -0.58 -1.88
C LEU A 317 -9.84 -0.61 -2.15
N VAL A 318 -9.09 -1.45 -1.42
CA VAL A 318 -7.67 -1.72 -1.68
C VAL A 318 -7.47 -2.33 -3.07
N HIS A 319 -8.22 -3.38 -3.40
CA HIS A 319 -8.07 -4.07 -4.68
C HIS A 319 -8.63 -3.30 -5.88
N THR A 320 -9.38 -2.21 -5.69
CA THR A 320 -9.90 -1.36 -6.77
C THR A 320 -9.11 -0.05 -6.86
N ILE A 321 -9.30 0.86 -5.90
CA ILE A 321 -8.69 2.19 -5.88
C ILE A 321 -7.19 2.08 -5.57
N GLY A 322 -6.80 1.24 -4.61
CA GLY A 322 -5.39 1.02 -4.25
C GLY A 322 -4.58 0.43 -5.40
N GLU A 323 -5.10 -0.62 -6.03
CA GLU A 323 -4.47 -1.26 -7.19
C GLU A 323 -4.30 -0.27 -8.36
N SER A 324 -5.32 0.55 -8.62
CA SER A 324 -5.25 1.60 -9.65
C SER A 324 -4.12 2.62 -9.36
N ALA A 325 -4.00 3.06 -8.11
CA ALA A 325 -2.92 3.96 -7.69
C ALA A 325 -1.53 3.31 -7.79
N ALA A 326 -1.41 2.03 -7.39
CA ALA A 326 -0.16 1.28 -7.41
C ALA A 326 0.38 1.05 -8.84
N LEU A 327 -0.52 0.86 -9.81
CA LEU A 327 -0.17 0.70 -11.23
C LEU A 327 0.14 2.01 -11.94
N GLY A 328 -0.01 3.15 -11.27
CA GLY A 328 0.33 4.47 -11.81
C GLY A 328 -0.79 5.13 -12.62
N ALA A 329 -2.06 4.75 -12.40
CA ALA A 329 -3.18 5.50 -12.97
C ALA A 329 -3.15 6.95 -12.49
N ALA A 330 -3.66 7.89 -13.30
CA ALA A 330 -3.73 9.30 -12.93
C ALA A 330 -4.83 9.57 -11.89
N GLY A 331 -5.85 8.71 -11.84
CA GLY A 331 -6.89 8.79 -10.84
C GLY A 331 -7.98 7.74 -11.02
N VAL A 332 -8.97 7.81 -10.14
CA VAL A 332 -10.20 7.00 -10.18
C VAL A 332 -11.42 7.92 -10.23
N VAL A 333 -12.37 7.59 -11.11
CA VAL A 333 -13.68 8.23 -11.19
C VAL A 333 -14.70 7.33 -10.51
N LEU A 334 -15.20 7.75 -9.35
CA LEU A 334 -16.30 7.08 -8.67
C LEU A 334 -17.63 7.53 -9.26
N TRP A 335 -18.17 6.70 -10.14
CA TRP A 335 -19.45 6.95 -10.76
C TRP A 335 -20.61 6.49 -9.88
N GLY A 336 -21.67 7.30 -9.82
CA GLY A 336 -22.92 6.94 -9.15
C GLY A 336 -24.15 7.25 -9.98
N SER A 337 -25.16 6.40 -9.89
CA SER A 337 -26.45 6.62 -10.54
C SER A 337 -27.33 7.54 -9.69
N SER A 338 -28.49 7.95 -10.25
CA SER A 338 -29.53 8.68 -9.50
C SER A 338 -30.07 7.93 -8.28
N GLU A 339 -29.77 6.63 -8.15
CA GLU A 339 -30.12 5.82 -6.98
C GLU A 339 -29.52 6.38 -5.69
N TYR A 340 -28.33 6.99 -5.75
CA TYR A 340 -27.61 7.48 -4.57
C TYR A 340 -28.37 8.62 -3.88
N GLY A 341 -29.08 9.40 -4.68
CA GLY A 341 -29.92 10.52 -4.26
C GLY A 341 -31.43 10.27 -4.33
N ARG A 342 -31.88 9.01 -4.46
CA ARG A 342 -33.30 8.68 -4.72
C ARG A 342 -34.19 8.78 -3.48
N SER A 343 -33.66 8.44 -2.30
CA SER A 343 -34.40 8.42 -1.04
C SER A 343 -33.55 8.96 0.11
N LYS A 344 -34.18 9.39 1.21
CA LYS A 344 -33.47 9.79 2.43
C LYS A 344 -32.57 8.66 2.96
N SER A 345 -33.04 7.41 2.91
CA SER A 345 -32.27 6.23 3.34
C SER A 345 -31.00 6.04 2.50
N ASN A 346 -31.12 6.12 1.17
CA ASN A 346 -29.98 5.98 0.27
C ASN A 346 -28.95 7.10 0.51
N CYS A 347 -29.42 8.33 0.68
CA CYS A 347 -28.55 9.46 1.01
C CYS A 347 -27.82 9.27 2.35
N LEU A 348 -28.51 8.76 3.38
CA LEU A 348 -27.88 8.46 4.68
C LEU A 348 -26.87 7.32 4.59
N ALA A 349 -27.12 6.30 3.76
CA ALA A 349 -26.18 5.21 3.52
C ALA A 349 -24.93 5.68 2.77
N VAL A 350 -25.11 6.50 1.72
CA VAL A 350 -24.00 7.14 1.00
C VAL A 350 -23.20 8.03 1.94
N LYS A 351 -23.90 8.86 2.75
CA LYS A 351 -23.28 9.70 3.78
C LYS A 351 -22.43 8.87 4.75
N LYS A 352 -23.03 7.84 5.36
CA LYS A 352 -22.34 6.95 6.32
C LYS A 352 -21.10 6.30 5.71
N TYR A 353 -21.15 5.96 4.42
CA TYR A 353 -20.03 5.32 3.75
C TYR A 353 -18.90 6.31 3.42
N ILE A 354 -19.23 7.52 2.96
CA ILE A 354 -18.28 8.61 2.71
C ILE A 354 -17.65 9.07 4.03
N ASP A 355 -18.45 9.33 5.06
CA ASP A 355 -18.00 9.74 6.41
C ASP A 355 -17.23 8.61 7.13
N GLY A 356 -17.18 7.41 6.56
CA GLY A 356 -16.57 6.23 7.14
C GLY A 356 -15.54 5.56 6.22
N PRO A 357 -15.69 4.27 5.87
CA PRO A 357 -14.65 3.51 5.19
C PRO A 357 -14.17 4.10 3.86
N LEU A 358 -15.09 4.66 3.04
CA LEU A 358 -14.73 5.22 1.74
C LEU A 358 -13.88 6.48 1.86
N GLY A 359 -14.31 7.46 2.66
CA GLY A 359 -13.56 8.71 2.84
C GLY A 359 -12.20 8.48 3.50
N HIS A 360 -12.13 7.64 4.53
CA HIS A 360 -10.87 7.26 5.17
C HIS A 360 -9.88 6.63 4.20
N TYR A 361 -10.36 5.72 3.34
CA TYR A 361 -9.52 5.05 2.37
C TYR A 361 -9.01 6.01 1.28
N ILE A 362 -9.85 6.94 0.81
CA ILE A 362 -9.47 7.95 -0.19
C ILE A 362 -8.38 8.87 0.32
N ILE A 363 -8.49 9.36 1.56
CA ILE A 363 -7.44 10.20 2.17
C ILE A 363 -6.14 9.41 2.28
N ASN A 364 -6.21 8.14 2.67
CA ASN A 364 -5.04 7.27 2.80
C ASN A 364 -4.31 7.11 1.46
N VAL A 365 -5.01 6.64 0.42
CA VAL A 365 -4.38 6.33 -0.87
C VAL A 365 -3.85 7.58 -1.58
N THR A 366 -4.56 8.70 -1.53
CA THR A 366 -4.12 9.96 -2.15
C THR A 366 -2.92 10.56 -1.40
N SER A 367 -2.92 10.50 -0.07
CA SER A 367 -1.79 10.94 0.76
C SER A 367 -0.56 10.05 0.56
N ALA A 368 -0.75 8.73 0.50
CA ALA A 368 0.32 7.77 0.25
C ALA A 368 0.97 8.00 -1.12
N ALA A 369 0.17 8.18 -2.17
CA ALA A 369 0.67 8.49 -3.51
C ALA A 369 1.46 9.81 -3.53
N LYS A 370 0.95 10.86 -2.86
CA LYS A 370 1.65 12.15 -2.72
C LYS A 370 2.97 12.04 -1.96
N LEU A 371 2.99 11.31 -0.84
CA LEU A 371 4.19 11.10 -0.04
C LEU A 371 5.22 10.27 -0.79
N CYS A 372 4.80 9.21 -1.48
CA CYS A 372 5.65 8.41 -2.35
C CYS A 372 6.28 9.29 -3.46
N SER A 373 5.47 10.11 -4.13
CA SER A 373 5.94 11.06 -5.15
C SER A 373 6.92 12.10 -4.58
N LYS A 374 6.72 12.55 -3.34
CA LYS A 374 7.65 13.48 -2.68
C LYS A 374 8.96 12.79 -2.29
N ALA A 375 8.87 11.61 -1.67
CA ALA A 375 9.99 10.93 -1.03
C ALA A 375 10.90 10.21 -2.04
N LEU A 376 10.32 9.43 -2.95
CA LEU A 376 11.07 8.63 -3.92
C LEU A 376 11.33 9.39 -5.21
N CYS A 377 10.44 10.32 -5.52
CA CYS A 377 10.41 11.01 -6.79
C CYS A 377 10.80 12.49 -6.67
N LYS A 378 11.20 13.02 -5.49
CA LYS A 378 11.58 14.44 -5.28
C LYS A 378 10.55 15.47 -5.78
N LYS A 379 9.26 15.10 -5.85
CA LYS A 379 8.21 15.84 -6.59
C LYS A 379 8.43 15.94 -8.12
N ASN A 380 9.53 15.38 -8.64
CA ASN A 380 10.03 15.40 -10.02
C ASN A 380 10.50 13.99 -10.42
N GLY A 381 9.62 13.00 -10.46
CA GLY A 381 10.01 11.58 -10.46
C GLY A 381 11.17 11.22 -11.38
N GLN A 382 12.32 10.84 -10.78
CA GLN A 382 13.31 9.80 -11.16
C GLN A 382 14.75 10.16 -10.73
N ASN A 383 15.21 9.67 -9.56
CA ASN A 383 16.65 9.58 -9.23
C ASN A 383 17.28 8.26 -9.74
N VAL A 384 16.44 7.31 -10.16
CA VAL A 384 16.80 5.96 -10.61
C VAL A 384 15.87 5.60 -11.75
N THR A 385 16.44 5.14 -12.86
CA THR A 385 15.72 4.65 -14.04
C THR A 385 16.21 3.26 -14.37
N ILE A 386 15.27 2.31 -14.51
CA ILE A 386 15.56 0.91 -14.84
C ILE A 386 14.95 0.57 -16.19
N PHE A 387 15.80 0.11 -17.10
CA PHE A 387 15.44 -0.32 -18.44
C PHE A 387 15.34 -1.86 -18.48
N TYR A 388 14.14 -2.39 -18.23
CA TYR A 388 13.86 -3.81 -18.45
C TYR A 388 13.95 -4.19 -19.93
N ALA A 389 13.98 -5.49 -20.22
CA ALA A 389 14.15 -6.04 -21.56
C ALA A 389 13.24 -5.46 -22.65
N ASN A 390 12.04 -4.97 -22.30
CA ASN A 390 11.09 -4.37 -23.24
C ASN A 390 11.09 -2.83 -23.24
N ARG A 391 12.06 -2.18 -22.57
CA ARG A 391 12.07 -0.74 -22.30
C ARG A 391 13.23 0.02 -22.97
N LEU A 392 14.15 -0.65 -23.65
CA LEU A 392 15.31 0.02 -24.25
C LEU A 392 15.69 -0.65 -25.57
N GLY A 393 15.30 -0.01 -26.66
CA GLY A 393 15.56 -0.50 -28.00
C GLY A 393 14.87 -1.82 -28.31
N PHE A 394 15.21 -2.41 -29.46
CA PHE A 394 14.77 -3.75 -29.85
C PHE A 394 15.67 -4.85 -29.29
N TYR A 395 15.72 -5.00 -27.97
CA TYR A 395 16.50 -6.07 -27.35
C TYR A 395 16.01 -7.46 -27.82
N PRO A 396 16.88 -8.30 -28.41
CA PRO A 396 16.49 -9.60 -28.97
C PRO A 396 16.48 -10.70 -27.91
N PHE A 397 15.40 -11.47 -27.80
CA PHE A 397 15.32 -12.60 -26.86
C PHE A 397 14.27 -13.65 -27.25
N TYR A 398 14.26 -14.79 -26.55
CA TYR A 398 13.22 -15.82 -26.70
C TYR A 398 12.24 -15.82 -25.52
N THR A 399 10.94 -15.99 -25.82
CA THR A 399 9.92 -16.24 -24.78
C THR A 399 10.12 -17.61 -24.13
N GLU A 400 9.42 -17.92 -23.03
CA GLU A 400 9.49 -19.24 -22.40
C GLU A 400 9.03 -20.37 -23.33
N GLN A 401 8.13 -20.07 -24.28
CA GLN A 401 7.69 -21.00 -25.33
C GLN A 401 8.70 -21.12 -26.48
N GLY A 402 9.82 -20.41 -26.42
CA GLY A 402 10.88 -20.44 -27.45
C GLY A 402 10.58 -19.61 -28.70
N LEU A 403 9.64 -18.66 -28.63
CA LEU A 403 9.33 -17.77 -29.75
C LEU A 403 10.31 -16.58 -29.81
N PRO A 404 10.85 -16.22 -30.98
CA PRO A 404 11.78 -15.10 -31.11
C PRO A 404 11.06 -13.76 -30.98
N VAL A 405 11.58 -12.89 -30.12
CA VAL A 405 11.23 -11.47 -30.01
C VAL A 405 12.40 -10.66 -30.57
N ASN A 406 12.12 -9.69 -31.44
CA ASN A 406 13.13 -8.88 -32.14
C ASN A 406 14.24 -9.73 -32.80
N GLY A 407 13.88 -10.86 -33.42
CA GLY A 407 14.85 -11.76 -34.06
C GLY A 407 15.49 -12.80 -33.13
N GLY A 408 15.26 -12.72 -31.81
CA GLY A 408 15.62 -13.73 -30.81
C GLY A 408 17.10 -13.76 -30.38
N ILE A 409 18.02 -13.52 -31.32
CA ILE A 409 19.47 -13.45 -31.09
C ILE A 409 20.06 -12.15 -31.66
N PRO A 410 21.16 -11.60 -31.07
CA PRO A 410 21.73 -10.32 -31.49
C PRO A 410 22.10 -10.26 -32.98
N GLN A 411 22.69 -11.33 -33.51
CA GLN A 411 23.13 -11.41 -34.90
C GLN A 411 21.99 -11.54 -35.94
N ASN A 412 20.75 -11.67 -35.47
CA ASN A 412 19.54 -11.75 -36.29
C ASN A 412 18.60 -10.54 -36.03
N CYS A 413 19.10 -9.52 -35.34
CA CYS A 413 18.42 -8.25 -35.09
C CYS A 413 19.21 -7.10 -35.74
N SER A 414 18.53 -6.06 -36.21
CA SER A 414 19.22 -4.87 -36.72
C SER A 414 19.68 -3.98 -35.57
N LEU A 415 20.99 -3.80 -35.45
CA LEU A 415 21.59 -2.94 -34.44
C LEU A 415 21.23 -1.46 -34.67
N GLU A 416 21.16 -1.03 -35.94
CA GLU A 416 20.81 0.35 -36.29
C GLU A 416 19.39 0.71 -35.83
N THR A 417 18.41 -0.15 -36.13
CA THR A 417 17.03 0.09 -35.68
C THR A 417 16.91 -0.01 -34.17
N HIS A 418 17.69 -0.89 -33.53
CA HIS A 418 17.79 -0.98 -32.09
C HIS A 418 18.29 0.34 -31.47
N LEU A 419 19.37 0.92 -32.00
CA LEU A 419 19.96 2.15 -31.47
C LEU A 419 19.07 3.37 -31.72
N LEU A 420 18.43 3.48 -32.88
CA LEU A 420 17.44 4.54 -33.14
C LEU A 420 16.30 4.47 -32.11
N LYS A 421 15.76 3.27 -31.88
CA LYS A 421 14.73 3.03 -30.88
C LYS A 421 15.24 3.33 -29.46
N ALA A 422 16.46 2.93 -29.14
CA ALA A 422 17.07 3.13 -27.83
C ALA A 422 17.32 4.61 -27.54
N ASP A 423 17.76 5.42 -28.52
CA ASP A 423 17.94 6.87 -28.38
C ASP A 423 16.62 7.54 -27.99
N GLU A 424 15.56 7.17 -28.71
CA GLU A 424 14.20 7.61 -28.39
C GLU A 424 13.82 7.19 -26.97
N ASP A 425 14.01 5.92 -26.61
CA ASP A 425 13.66 5.39 -25.28
C ASP A 425 14.44 6.09 -24.17
N ILE A 426 15.73 6.34 -24.33
CA ILE A 426 16.56 7.05 -23.34
C ILE A 426 16.02 8.46 -23.13
N LYS A 427 15.79 9.21 -24.23
CA LYS A 427 15.28 10.58 -24.16
C LYS A 427 13.92 10.64 -23.47
N PHE A 428 13.16 9.60 -23.70
CA PHE A 428 11.85 9.41 -23.20
C PHE A 428 11.85 9.12 -21.67
N TYR A 429 12.52 8.05 -21.26
CA TYR A 429 12.54 7.59 -19.88
C TYR A 429 13.38 8.44 -18.94
N ILE A 430 14.30 9.22 -19.48
CA ILE A 430 15.14 10.15 -18.73
C ILE A 430 14.99 11.50 -19.43
N PRO A 431 13.93 12.28 -19.19
CA PRO A 431 13.70 13.52 -19.94
C PRO A 431 14.75 14.61 -19.62
N SER A 432 15.28 14.62 -18.40
CA SER A 432 16.30 15.59 -17.97
C SER A 432 17.64 15.29 -18.64
N ALA A 433 18.13 16.20 -19.49
CA ALA A 433 19.45 16.07 -20.13
C ALA A 433 20.61 16.11 -19.11
N ASP A 434 20.40 16.76 -17.96
CA ASP A 434 21.33 16.87 -16.84
C ASP A 434 21.15 15.78 -15.77
N PHE A 435 20.38 14.72 -16.08
CA PHE A 435 20.15 13.60 -15.18
C PHE A 435 21.47 13.03 -14.63
N SER A 436 21.59 13.01 -13.30
CA SER A 436 22.75 12.50 -12.58
C SER A 436 22.42 11.31 -11.67
N GLY A 437 21.34 10.60 -11.98
CA GLY A 437 20.86 9.44 -11.23
C GLY A 437 21.40 8.12 -11.77
N LEU A 438 20.89 7.00 -11.23
CA LEU A 438 21.26 5.66 -11.68
C LEU A 438 20.46 5.27 -12.93
N ALA A 439 21.12 4.80 -13.98
CA ALA A 439 20.51 4.31 -15.21
C ALA A 439 20.90 2.83 -15.45
N ILE A 440 20.05 1.92 -14.98
CA ILE A 440 20.34 0.48 -14.95
C ILE A 440 19.68 -0.21 -16.14
N ILE A 441 20.47 -0.92 -16.95
CA ILE A 441 19.96 -1.77 -18.03
C ILE A 441 19.83 -3.21 -17.51
N ASP A 442 18.59 -3.69 -17.45
CA ASP A 442 18.25 -4.99 -16.88
C ASP A 442 18.00 -6.03 -17.98
N TRP A 443 19.10 -6.47 -18.59
CA TRP A 443 19.11 -7.43 -19.68
C TRP A 443 19.62 -8.79 -19.23
N GLU A 444 18.69 -9.66 -18.87
CA GLU A 444 19.02 -10.95 -18.29
C GLU A 444 18.94 -12.13 -19.26
N TYR A 445 18.39 -11.99 -20.47
CA TYR A 445 17.98 -13.13 -21.30
C TYR A 445 19.16 -13.94 -21.85
N TRP A 446 20.18 -13.30 -22.39
CA TRP A 446 21.43 -13.92 -22.82
C TRP A 446 22.64 -13.28 -22.11
N ARG A 447 23.81 -13.91 -22.24
CA ARG A 447 25.11 -13.37 -21.80
C ARG A 447 25.97 -13.06 -23.03
N PRO A 448 26.79 -11.99 -23.02
CA PRO A 448 27.61 -11.65 -24.18
C PRO A 448 28.67 -12.70 -24.50
N GLN A 449 29.05 -13.53 -23.52
CA GLN A 449 30.00 -14.62 -23.68
C GLN A 449 29.28 -15.94 -23.96
N TRP A 450 29.61 -16.59 -25.06
CA TRP A 450 29.04 -17.86 -25.54
C TRP A 450 29.03 -18.91 -24.46
N LYS A 451 30.16 -19.08 -23.76
CA LYS A 451 30.32 -20.08 -22.70
C LYS A 451 29.39 -19.88 -21.51
N ARG A 452 28.88 -18.66 -21.27
CA ARG A 452 27.93 -18.35 -20.17
C ARG A 452 26.45 -18.53 -20.54
N ASN A 453 26.15 -18.96 -21.77
CA ASN A 453 24.80 -19.27 -22.22
C ASN A 453 24.48 -20.78 -22.06
N TRP A 454 24.34 -21.23 -20.82
CA TRP A 454 24.00 -22.63 -20.48
C TRP A 454 22.58 -22.80 -19.92
N HIS A 455 22.16 -24.04 -19.67
CA HIS A 455 20.83 -24.39 -19.15
C HIS A 455 19.69 -23.74 -19.96
N LYS A 456 18.82 -22.93 -19.31
CA LYS A 456 17.73 -22.21 -20.00
C LYS A 456 18.23 -21.27 -21.11
N LYS A 457 19.49 -20.83 -21.07
CA LYS A 457 20.11 -19.96 -22.09
C LYS A 457 20.76 -20.75 -23.23
N ASP A 458 20.76 -22.08 -23.19
CA ASP A 458 21.31 -22.89 -24.29
C ASP A 458 20.56 -22.68 -25.62
N ILE A 459 19.31 -22.22 -25.56
CA ILE A 459 18.51 -21.83 -26.74
C ILE A 459 19.24 -20.82 -27.63
N TYR A 460 19.99 -19.87 -27.06
CA TYR A 460 20.74 -18.87 -27.83
C TYR A 460 21.86 -19.52 -28.64
N LYS A 461 22.53 -20.55 -28.09
CA LYS A 461 23.55 -21.32 -28.82
C LYS A 461 22.93 -22.19 -29.90
N ARG A 462 21.86 -22.94 -29.59
CA ARG A 462 21.14 -23.76 -30.59
C ARG A 462 20.64 -22.92 -31.76
N LYS A 463 19.98 -21.80 -31.49
CA LYS A 463 19.43 -20.93 -32.53
C LYS A 463 20.50 -20.22 -33.34
N SER A 464 21.64 -19.89 -32.73
CA SER A 464 22.81 -19.38 -33.46
C SER A 464 23.37 -20.44 -34.43
N ARG A 465 23.51 -21.70 -33.99
CA ARG A 465 23.92 -22.81 -34.88
C ARG A 465 22.94 -23.03 -36.03
N GLU A 466 21.64 -23.06 -35.74
CA GLU A 466 20.58 -23.19 -36.74
C GLU A 466 20.62 -22.07 -37.80
N LEU A 467 20.99 -20.84 -37.39
CA LEU A 467 21.13 -19.72 -38.32
C LEU A 467 22.31 -19.93 -39.29
N ILE A 468 23.46 -20.40 -38.78
CA ILE A 468 24.64 -20.68 -39.62
C ILE A 468 24.38 -21.86 -40.55
N SER A 469 23.77 -22.94 -40.07
CA SER A 469 23.49 -24.13 -40.88
C SER A 469 22.52 -23.86 -42.04
N LYS A 470 21.66 -22.85 -41.91
CA LYS A 470 20.76 -22.40 -42.99
C LYS A 470 21.44 -21.48 -44.00
N ALA A 471 22.48 -20.76 -43.59
CA ALA A 471 23.14 -19.76 -44.40
C ALA A 471 24.26 -20.32 -45.28
N TYR A 472 24.86 -21.46 -44.90
CA TYR A 472 25.99 -22.06 -45.62
C TYR A 472 25.69 -23.52 -46.00
N ILE A 473 26.01 -23.89 -47.24
CA ILE A 473 25.93 -25.26 -47.75
C ILE A 473 27.35 -25.86 -47.65
N ASN A 474 27.49 -27.11 -47.19
CA ASN A 474 28.76 -27.84 -46.98
C ASN A 474 29.70 -27.31 -45.87
N VAL A 475 29.17 -27.07 -44.67
CA VAL A 475 29.96 -26.74 -43.47
C VAL A 475 29.93 -27.87 -42.43
N THR A 476 31.06 -28.15 -41.77
CA THR A 476 31.13 -29.19 -40.72
C THR A 476 30.50 -28.70 -39.41
N ALA A 477 30.13 -29.63 -38.51
CA ALA A 477 29.56 -29.28 -37.21
C ALA A 477 30.49 -28.39 -36.36
N GLU A 478 31.81 -28.62 -36.44
CA GLU A 478 32.82 -27.82 -35.74
C GLU A 478 32.91 -26.39 -36.33
N GLN A 479 32.85 -26.27 -37.65
CA GLN A 479 32.79 -24.96 -38.32
C GLN A 479 31.50 -24.21 -37.98
N ILE A 480 30.37 -24.91 -37.88
CA ILE A 480 29.09 -24.32 -37.46
C ILE A 480 29.19 -23.76 -36.04
N GLU A 481 29.77 -24.52 -35.10
CA GLU A 481 29.91 -24.07 -33.71
C GLU A 481 30.82 -22.84 -33.63
N HIS A 482 31.98 -22.87 -34.30
CA HIS A 482 32.93 -21.75 -34.31
C HIS A 482 32.31 -20.48 -34.91
N LEU A 483 31.67 -20.57 -36.08
CA LEU A 483 31.02 -19.44 -36.74
C LEU A 483 29.82 -18.92 -35.93
N ALA A 484 29.05 -19.80 -35.29
CA ALA A 484 27.92 -19.41 -34.46
C ALA A 484 28.37 -18.64 -33.21
N GLN A 485 29.44 -19.11 -32.55
CA GLN A 485 30.06 -18.43 -31.42
C GLN A 485 30.56 -17.04 -31.84
N ASP A 486 31.45 -16.97 -32.82
CA ASP A 486 32.10 -15.73 -33.25
C ASP A 486 31.09 -14.67 -33.73
N ARG A 487 30.03 -15.10 -34.44
CA ARG A 487 28.96 -14.19 -34.87
C ARG A 487 28.06 -13.73 -33.71
N PHE A 488 27.75 -14.61 -32.77
CA PHE A 488 26.95 -14.27 -31.59
C PHE A 488 27.68 -13.28 -30.69
N GLU A 489 28.93 -13.57 -30.30
CA GLU A 489 29.70 -12.75 -29.36
C GLU A 489 29.98 -11.36 -29.92
N ARG A 490 30.38 -11.24 -31.20
CA ARG A 490 30.58 -9.93 -31.85
C ARG A 490 29.29 -9.10 -31.88
N SER A 491 28.17 -9.74 -32.18
CA SER A 491 26.87 -9.04 -32.24
C SER A 491 26.39 -8.65 -30.84
N ALA A 492 26.54 -9.53 -29.84
CA ALA A 492 26.20 -9.26 -28.46
C ALA A 492 27.02 -8.10 -27.88
N MET A 493 28.33 -8.07 -28.17
CA MET A 493 29.23 -6.97 -27.81
C MET A 493 28.73 -5.65 -28.41
N ALA A 494 28.48 -5.62 -29.73
CA ALA A 494 28.04 -4.41 -30.41
C ALA A 494 26.72 -3.87 -29.84
N PHE A 495 25.74 -4.76 -29.58
CA PHE A 495 24.47 -4.41 -28.95
C PHE A 495 24.66 -3.79 -27.57
N MET A 496 25.37 -4.46 -26.65
CA MET A 496 25.52 -3.95 -25.28
C MET A 496 26.36 -2.68 -25.23
N LYS A 497 27.49 -2.65 -25.95
CA LYS A 497 28.42 -1.52 -25.94
C LYS A 497 27.78 -0.25 -26.49
N GLN A 498 27.22 -0.31 -27.70
CA GLN A 498 26.69 0.89 -28.34
C GLN A 498 25.43 1.42 -27.65
N THR A 499 24.66 0.55 -26.99
CA THR A 499 23.49 0.98 -26.21
C THR A 499 23.88 1.79 -24.99
N VAL A 500 24.89 1.34 -24.23
CA VAL A 500 25.34 2.08 -23.03
C VAL A 500 26.06 3.38 -23.42
N GLU A 501 26.86 3.36 -24.49
CA GLU A 501 27.50 4.57 -25.03
C GLU A 501 26.46 5.61 -25.48
N LEU A 502 25.40 5.16 -26.15
CA LEU A 502 24.28 6.01 -26.56
C LEU A 502 23.53 6.60 -25.34
N GLY A 503 23.36 5.80 -24.28
CA GLY A 503 22.84 6.24 -22.98
C GLY A 503 23.66 7.39 -22.39
N ILE A 504 24.99 7.22 -22.36
CA ILE A 504 25.94 8.21 -21.85
C ILE A 504 25.94 9.46 -22.73
N GLN A 505 25.96 9.32 -24.05
CA GLN A 505 25.90 10.45 -24.97
C GLN A 505 24.63 11.30 -24.75
N ASN A 506 23.50 10.64 -24.54
CA ASN A 506 22.24 11.31 -24.25
C ASN A 506 22.22 11.94 -22.86
N ARG A 507 22.73 11.22 -21.85
CA ARG A 507 22.66 11.57 -20.43
C ARG A 507 24.05 11.47 -19.81
N PRO A 508 24.93 12.45 -20.07
CA PRO A 508 26.36 12.34 -19.77
C PRO A 508 26.69 12.35 -18.28
N LYS A 509 25.78 12.86 -17.43
CA LYS A 509 25.92 12.80 -15.97
C LYS A 509 25.33 11.53 -15.35
N GLY A 510 24.63 10.71 -16.14
CA GLY A 510 23.97 9.50 -15.66
C GLY A 510 24.96 8.40 -15.32
N LEU A 511 24.62 7.59 -14.32
CA LEU A 511 25.41 6.45 -13.87
C LEU A 511 24.86 5.17 -14.54
N TRP A 512 25.41 4.87 -15.72
CA TRP A 512 24.98 3.83 -16.66
C TRP A 512 25.74 2.52 -16.48
N GLY A 513 25.01 1.41 -16.52
CA GLY A 513 25.58 0.08 -16.46
C GLY A 513 24.52 -1.02 -16.51
N TYR A 514 24.98 -2.27 -16.57
CA TYR A 514 24.11 -3.43 -16.67
C TYR A 514 23.94 -4.14 -15.32
N TYR A 515 22.68 -4.47 -14.98
CA TYR A 515 22.38 -5.30 -13.82
C TYR A 515 23.03 -6.69 -13.94
N LEU A 516 23.57 -7.20 -12.82
CA LEU A 516 24.35 -8.44 -12.68
C LEU A 516 25.81 -8.38 -13.13
N TYR A 517 26.29 -7.26 -13.65
CA TYR A 517 27.67 -7.18 -14.15
C TYR A 517 28.58 -6.34 -13.23
N PRO A 518 29.77 -6.85 -12.88
CA PRO A 518 30.29 -8.20 -13.18
C PRO A 518 29.66 -9.31 -12.32
N ASP A 519 29.75 -10.56 -12.80
CA ASP A 519 29.38 -11.76 -12.03
C ASP A 519 30.65 -12.60 -11.73
N CYS A 520 30.91 -12.81 -10.44
CA CYS A 520 32.03 -13.63 -9.93
C CYS A 520 31.81 -15.14 -10.13
N HIS A 521 30.55 -15.58 -10.36
CA HIS A 521 30.18 -17.00 -10.52
C HIS A 521 30.61 -17.95 -9.39
N ASN A 522 30.87 -17.44 -8.19
CA ASN A 522 31.22 -18.18 -6.97
C ASN A 522 30.03 -18.94 -6.32
N TYR A 523 29.23 -19.62 -7.14
CA TYR A 523 28.01 -20.34 -6.74
C TYR A 523 28.26 -21.77 -6.24
N ASN A 524 29.51 -22.22 -6.20
CA ASN A 524 30.01 -23.54 -5.79
C ASN A 524 29.97 -23.76 -4.26
N LEU A 525 28.88 -23.33 -3.62
CA LEU A 525 28.71 -23.32 -2.15
C LEU A 525 28.58 -24.71 -1.50
N HIS A 526 28.50 -25.76 -2.31
CA HIS A 526 28.39 -27.16 -1.88
C HIS A 526 29.76 -27.84 -1.71
N GLU A 527 30.86 -27.19 -2.11
CA GLU A 527 32.21 -27.73 -1.94
C GLU A 527 32.65 -27.64 -0.47
N GLU A 528 33.26 -28.70 0.06
CA GLU A 528 33.70 -28.78 1.47
C GLU A 528 34.70 -27.67 1.84
N ASN A 529 35.49 -27.18 0.87
CA ASN A 529 36.49 -26.12 1.04
C ASN A 529 36.08 -24.80 0.35
N TYR A 530 34.82 -24.39 0.50
CA TYR A 530 34.33 -23.16 -0.12
C TYR A 530 35.01 -21.89 0.46
N THR A 531 35.83 -21.25 -0.35
CA THR A 531 36.54 -19.99 -0.01
C THR A 531 35.76 -18.75 -0.41
N GLY A 532 34.74 -18.90 -1.26
CA GLY A 532 34.01 -17.80 -1.91
C GLY A 532 34.76 -17.11 -3.05
N SER A 533 36.01 -17.46 -3.34
CA SER A 533 36.79 -16.85 -4.42
C SER A 533 36.11 -17.03 -5.78
N CYS A 534 36.23 -16.02 -6.64
CA CYS A 534 35.83 -16.18 -8.04
C CYS A 534 36.71 -17.26 -8.69
N PRO A 535 36.13 -18.26 -9.38
CA PRO A 535 36.93 -19.21 -10.14
C PRO A 535 37.82 -18.46 -11.14
N VAL A 536 39.09 -18.84 -11.25
CA VAL A 536 40.09 -18.13 -12.08
C VAL A 536 39.61 -17.95 -13.52
N LEU A 537 39.00 -18.99 -14.10
CA LEU A 537 38.42 -18.94 -15.45
C LEU A 537 37.26 -17.93 -15.58
N GLU A 538 36.50 -17.69 -14.51
CA GLU A 538 35.41 -16.72 -14.51
C GLU A 538 35.91 -15.28 -14.34
N SER A 539 37.00 -15.07 -13.60
CA SER A 539 37.70 -13.78 -13.55
C SER A 539 38.35 -13.43 -14.88
N LEU A 540 39.03 -14.38 -15.54
CA LEU A 540 39.56 -14.18 -16.90
C LEU A 540 38.44 -13.86 -17.91
N ARG A 541 37.28 -14.49 -17.76
CA ARG A 541 36.08 -14.14 -18.54
C ARG A 541 35.59 -12.73 -18.24
N ASN A 542 35.68 -12.24 -17.00
CA ASN A 542 35.36 -10.84 -16.74
C ASN A 542 36.38 -9.90 -17.39
N ASP A 543 37.65 -10.30 -17.51
CA ASP A 543 38.67 -9.52 -18.24
C ASP A 543 38.36 -9.41 -19.75
N GLU A 544 37.84 -10.48 -20.38
CA GLU A 544 37.36 -10.46 -21.77
C GLU A 544 36.25 -9.42 -22.02
N LEU A 545 35.52 -9.02 -20.98
CA LEU A 545 34.48 -8.00 -21.02
C LEU A 545 35.01 -6.58 -20.76
N PHE A 546 36.33 -6.36 -20.86
CA PHE A 546 36.95 -5.03 -20.72
C PHE A 546 36.22 -3.93 -21.51
N TRP A 547 35.77 -4.25 -22.72
CA TRP A 547 35.01 -3.33 -23.56
C TRP A 547 33.70 -2.85 -22.92
N LEU A 548 33.05 -3.66 -22.07
CA LEU A 548 31.81 -3.31 -21.39
C LEU A 548 32.09 -2.37 -20.21
N TRP A 549 33.13 -2.68 -19.44
CA TRP A 549 33.57 -1.87 -18.30
C TRP A 549 33.99 -0.49 -18.77
N ASN A 550 34.82 -0.43 -19.81
CA ASN A 550 35.32 0.81 -20.36
C ASN A 550 34.26 1.69 -21.02
N SER A 551 33.07 1.13 -21.28
CA SER A 551 31.94 1.85 -21.88
C SER A 551 30.83 2.17 -20.88
N SER A 552 30.99 1.80 -19.60
CA SER A 552 30.00 2.05 -18.54
C SER A 552 30.45 3.19 -17.63
N THR A 553 29.52 3.84 -16.93
CA THR A 553 29.83 4.86 -15.91
C THR A 553 29.51 4.39 -14.49
N ALA A 554 28.95 3.19 -14.32
CA ALA A 554 28.77 2.52 -13.04
C ALA A 554 28.66 0.98 -13.19
N LEU A 555 28.91 0.25 -12.10
CA LEU A 555 28.75 -1.21 -12.02
C LEU A 555 27.58 -1.58 -11.11
N PHE A 556 26.83 -2.64 -11.48
CA PHE A 556 25.63 -3.10 -10.75
C PHE A 556 25.67 -4.60 -10.44
N PRO A 557 26.66 -5.09 -9.67
CA PRO A 557 26.75 -6.48 -9.26
C PRO A 557 25.61 -6.84 -8.30
N SER A 558 25.19 -8.11 -8.30
CA SER A 558 24.16 -8.61 -7.37
C SER A 558 24.77 -9.53 -6.33
N VAL A 559 24.34 -9.41 -5.07
CA VAL A 559 24.70 -10.29 -3.94
C VAL A 559 23.47 -10.98 -3.35
N ALA A 560 22.52 -11.39 -4.19
CA ALA A 560 21.32 -12.08 -3.74
C ALA A 560 21.63 -13.45 -3.08
N ILE A 561 21.45 -13.53 -1.76
CA ILE A 561 21.74 -14.70 -0.92
C ILE A 561 20.60 -15.72 -0.99
N LYS A 562 20.91 -17.02 -1.09
CA LYS A 562 19.90 -18.10 -0.99
C LYS A 562 19.60 -18.44 0.47
N LYS A 563 18.37 -18.87 0.76
CA LYS A 563 17.88 -19.22 2.10
C LYS A 563 18.70 -20.31 2.76
N SER A 564 19.13 -21.30 1.97
CA SER A 564 20.03 -22.38 2.41
C SER A 564 21.36 -21.90 3.01
N HIS A 565 21.72 -20.62 2.82
CA HIS A 565 22.98 -20.05 3.31
C HIS A 565 22.80 -19.11 4.51
N ALA A 566 21.59 -18.91 5.02
CA ALA A 566 21.32 -18.02 6.15
C ALA A 566 22.32 -18.22 7.31
N ASP A 567 22.84 -17.12 7.85
CA ASP A 567 23.71 -17.10 9.05
C ASP A 567 25.01 -17.91 8.98
N SER A 568 25.56 -18.12 7.78
CA SER A 568 26.87 -18.78 7.57
C SER A 568 28.00 -17.80 7.24
N ILE A 569 29.24 -18.12 7.66
CA ILE A 569 30.48 -17.43 7.22
C ILE A 569 30.61 -17.45 5.68
N ASN A 570 30.02 -18.45 5.02
CA ASN A 570 30.00 -18.56 3.57
C ASN A 570 29.24 -17.38 2.92
N ASN A 571 28.27 -16.75 3.59
CA ASN A 571 27.62 -15.54 3.09
C ASN A 571 28.58 -14.37 3.00
N LEU A 572 29.44 -14.22 4.01
CA LEU A 572 30.46 -13.19 4.02
C LEU A 572 31.46 -13.45 2.90
N HIS A 573 31.95 -14.68 2.73
CA HIS A 573 32.86 -15.04 1.65
C HIS A 573 32.22 -14.81 0.28
N PHE A 574 31.00 -15.31 0.07
CA PHE A 574 30.23 -15.12 -1.17
C PHE A 574 30.09 -13.63 -1.53
N SER A 575 29.66 -12.80 -0.58
CA SER A 575 29.43 -11.37 -0.81
C SER A 575 30.74 -10.60 -0.98
N ARG A 576 31.75 -10.91 -0.16
CA ARG A 576 33.06 -10.23 -0.17
C ARG A 576 33.73 -10.38 -1.53
N PHE A 577 33.85 -11.60 -2.06
CA PHE A 577 34.54 -11.82 -3.33
C PHE A 577 33.80 -11.25 -4.54
N ARG A 578 32.47 -11.16 -4.49
CA ARG A 578 31.69 -10.47 -5.53
C ARG A 578 31.94 -8.96 -5.54
N VAL A 579 32.00 -8.35 -4.35
CA VAL A 579 32.35 -6.93 -4.23
C VAL A 579 33.81 -6.70 -4.62
N LEU A 580 34.74 -7.56 -4.20
CA LEU A 580 36.16 -7.46 -4.57
C LEU A 580 36.37 -7.56 -6.08
N GLU A 581 35.72 -8.52 -6.75
CA GLU A 581 35.80 -8.63 -8.21
C GLU A 581 35.23 -7.38 -8.89
N SER A 582 34.14 -6.83 -8.35
CA SER A 582 33.58 -5.58 -8.88
C SER A 582 34.53 -4.40 -8.71
N MET A 583 35.21 -4.29 -7.57
CA MET A 583 36.22 -3.25 -7.32
C MET A 583 37.45 -3.44 -8.22
N ARG A 584 37.92 -4.67 -8.43
CA ARG A 584 39.02 -4.99 -9.36
C ARG A 584 38.67 -4.54 -10.77
N ILE A 585 37.46 -4.86 -11.23
CA ILE A 585 36.97 -4.45 -12.55
C ILE A 585 36.80 -2.93 -12.64
N ALA A 586 36.28 -2.28 -11.60
CA ALA A 586 36.11 -0.82 -11.56
C ALA A 586 37.43 -0.08 -11.75
N SER A 587 38.53 -0.59 -11.18
CA SER A 587 39.87 0.01 -11.28
C SER A 587 40.64 -0.38 -12.55
N MET A 588 40.13 -1.30 -13.36
CA MET A 588 40.80 -1.71 -14.60
C MET A 588 40.48 -0.80 -15.79
N THR A 589 39.43 0.02 -15.69
CA THR A 589 38.99 0.86 -16.81
C THR A 589 40.02 1.94 -17.16
N SER A 590 39.95 2.49 -18.38
CA SER A 590 40.84 3.57 -18.84
C SER A 590 40.47 4.96 -18.29
N MET A 591 39.51 5.03 -17.36
CA MET A 591 39.10 6.28 -16.71
C MET A 591 40.12 6.71 -15.65
N ASP A 592 40.24 8.02 -15.40
CA ASP A 592 41.08 8.57 -14.33
C ASP A 592 40.54 8.31 -12.90
N TYR A 593 39.45 7.54 -12.80
CA TYR A 593 38.77 7.22 -11.55
C TYR A 593 38.14 5.81 -11.60
N ASP A 594 38.02 5.17 -10.45
CA ASP A 594 37.32 3.89 -10.32
C ASP A 594 35.81 4.06 -10.58
N LEU A 595 35.21 3.16 -11.37
CA LEU A 595 33.78 3.20 -11.61
C LEU A 595 32.96 3.07 -10.30
N PRO A 596 31.98 3.97 -10.06
CA PRO A 596 31.02 3.82 -8.97
C PRO A 596 30.33 2.45 -9.02
N THR A 597 30.45 1.69 -7.94
CA THR A 597 29.85 0.36 -7.82
C THR A 597 28.65 0.38 -6.87
N PHE A 598 27.48 -0.01 -7.35
CA PHE A 598 26.23 -0.09 -6.59
C PHE A 598 25.73 -1.53 -6.51
N VAL A 599 25.85 -2.13 -5.33
CA VAL A 599 25.56 -3.55 -5.12
C VAL A 599 24.06 -3.77 -4.93
N TYR A 600 23.45 -4.61 -5.77
CA TYR A 600 22.06 -5.04 -5.65
C TYR A 600 21.90 -6.06 -4.51
N THR A 601 21.08 -5.72 -3.52
CA THR A 601 20.68 -6.60 -2.40
C THR A 601 19.17 -6.87 -2.44
N ARG A 602 18.69 -7.80 -1.61
CA ARG A 602 17.26 -8.12 -1.45
C ARG A 602 16.88 -8.14 0.02
N LEU A 603 15.64 -7.73 0.33
CA LEU A 603 15.06 -7.82 1.67
C LEU A 603 14.73 -9.26 2.09
N GLY A 604 14.56 -10.16 1.12
CA GLY A 604 14.37 -11.60 1.35
C GLY A 604 15.42 -12.43 0.61
N TYR A 605 15.38 -13.74 0.81
CA TYR A 605 16.30 -14.65 0.12
C TYR A 605 15.96 -14.75 -1.38
N ARG A 606 16.96 -15.12 -2.19
CA ARG A 606 16.85 -15.22 -3.65
C ARG A 606 15.76 -16.20 -4.09
N ASP A 607 15.67 -17.32 -3.38
CA ASP A 607 14.78 -18.47 -3.59
C ASP A 607 13.49 -18.40 -2.77
N ASP A 608 13.40 -17.48 -1.82
CA ASP A 608 12.21 -17.21 -1.00
C ASP A 608 11.92 -15.70 -1.01
N PRO A 609 11.47 -15.15 -2.17
CA PRO A 609 11.21 -13.73 -2.28
C PRO A 609 10.01 -13.33 -1.41
N LEU A 610 10.18 -12.27 -0.60
CA LEU A 610 9.10 -11.74 0.22
C LEU A 610 7.91 -11.33 -0.66
N SER A 611 6.76 -11.96 -0.45
CA SER A 611 5.48 -11.56 -1.03
C SER A 611 4.91 -10.37 -0.26
N PHE A 612 4.91 -9.18 -0.85
CA PHE A 612 4.37 -7.95 -0.24
C PHE A 612 2.83 -7.87 -0.26
N LEU A 613 2.15 -8.98 -0.59
CA LEU A 613 0.72 -9.00 -0.91
C LEU A 613 -0.19 -9.32 0.29
N SER A 614 0.34 -9.41 1.52
CA SER A 614 -0.46 -9.62 2.73
C SER A 614 -0.18 -8.56 3.80
N MET A 615 -1.22 -8.17 4.55
CA MET A 615 -1.10 -7.22 5.67
C MET A 615 -0.08 -7.71 6.71
N HIS A 616 0.03 -9.01 6.92
CA HIS A 616 1.04 -9.64 7.78
C HIS A 616 2.46 -9.40 7.28
N ASN A 617 2.73 -9.65 6.00
CA ASN A 617 4.05 -9.45 5.43
C ASN A 617 4.42 -7.96 5.36
N CYS A 618 3.48 -7.08 5.07
CA CYS A 618 3.70 -5.63 5.14
C CYS A 618 4.00 -5.16 6.57
N SER A 619 3.31 -5.71 7.57
CA SER A 619 3.57 -5.40 8.98
C SER A 619 4.94 -5.91 9.42
N LYS A 620 5.33 -7.13 9.00
CA LYS A 620 6.69 -7.67 9.23
C LYS A 620 7.76 -6.82 8.56
N VAL A 621 7.56 -6.40 7.31
CA VAL A 621 8.50 -5.50 6.62
C VAL A 621 8.57 -4.15 7.32
N ASN A 622 7.44 -3.59 7.74
CA ASN A 622 7.41 -2.34 8.50
C ASN A 622 8.15 -2.47 9.85
N LEU A 623 7.98 -3.60 10.55
CA LEU A 623 8.75 -3.90 11.76
C LEU A 623 10.25 -4.02 11.45
N PHE A 624 10.62 -4.84 10.46
CA PHE A 624 12.01 -5.02 10.04
C PHE A 624 12.66 -3.69 9.63
N MET A 625 11.96 -2.84 8.87
CA MET A 625 12.43 -1.51 8.46
C MET A 625 12.62 -0.57 9.66
N ASN A 626 11.70 -0.57 10.64
CA ASN A 626 11.77 0.38 11.75
C ASN A 626 12.73 -0.05 12.87
N TYR A 627 12.93 -1.37 13.07
CA TYR A 627 13.60 -1.89 14.27
C TYR A 627 14.90 -2.65 13.99
N GLU A 628 15.15 -3.11 12.76
CA GLU A 628 16.38 -3.83 12.42
C GLU A 628 17.13 -3.13 11.29
N LEU A 629 16.56 -3.13 10.09
CA LEU A 629 17.21 -2.60 8.91
C LEU A 629 17.40 -1.08 8.98
N GLY A 630 16.42 -0.31 9.44
CA GLY A 630 16.53 1.14 9.53
C GLY A 630 17.61 1.60 10.52
N LEU A 631 17.72 0.93 11.67
CA LEU A 631 18.81 1.18 12.63
C LEU A 631 20.16 0.81 12.03
N TYR A 632 20.26 -0.35 11.38
CA TYR A 632 21.49 -0.80 10.73
C TYR A 632 21.93 0.14 9.60
N ILE A 633 20.99 0.58 8.74
CA ILE A 633 21.27 1.53 7.66
C ILE A 633 21.72 2.87 8.23
N THR A 634 21.07 3.38 9.28
CA THR A 634 21.49 4.61 9.96
C THR A 634 22.89 4.47 10.53
N ASN A 635 23.17 3.33 11.17
CA ASN A 635 24.48 3.02 11.75
C ASN A 635 25.59 3.06 10.70
N VAL A 636 25.47 2.25 9.64
CA VAL A 636 26.51 2.15 8.61
C VAL A 636 26.65 3.45 7.81
N THR A 637 25.55 4.13 7.51
CA THR A 637 25.57 5.41 6.77
C THR A 637 26.30 6.47 7.57
N LYS A 638 25.91 6.65 8.85
CA LYS A 638 26.52 7.68 9.68
C LYS A 638 27.98 7.36 10.03
N ALA A 639 28.30 6.09 10.23
CA ALA A 639 29.69 5.67 10.41
C ALA A 639 30.56 5.95 9.18
N ALA A 640 30.03 5.74 7.97
CA ALA A 640 30.74 6.07 6.73
C ALA A 640 30.94 7.58 6.55
N GLU A 641 29.93 8.40 6.87
CA GLU A 641 30.03 9.86 6.88
C GLU A 641 31.10 10.34 7.87
N VAL A 642 31.01 9.91 9.13
CA VAL A 642 31.99 10.25 10.18
C VAL A 642 33.39 9.83 9.76
N CYS A 643 33.55 8.63 9.21
CA CYS A 643 34.86 8.19 8.75
C CYS A 643 35.38 9.09 7.61
N SER A 644 34.54 9.43 6.63
CA SER A 644 34.91 10.33 5.54
C SER A 644 35.30 11.73 6.05
N GLU A 645 34.54 12.27 6.99
CA GLU A 645 34.79 13.57 7.61
C GLU A 645 36.14 13.58 8.33
N PHE A 646 36.36 12.61 9.22
CA PHE A 646 37.53 12.61 10.10
C PHE A 646 38.82 12.10 9.44
N LEU A 647 38.73 11.08 8.57
CA LEU A 647 39.91 10.47 7.93
C LEU A 647 40.15 10.95 6.50
N CYS A 648 39.12 11.43 5.80
CA CYS A 648 39.20 11.84 4.41
C CYS A 648 38.85 13.31 4.18
N GLN A 649 38.57 14.09 5.24
CA GLN A 649 38.16 15.50 5.15
C GLN A 649 36.98 15.72 4.19
N ASN A 650 36.03 14.79 4.17
CA ASN A 650 34.90 14.75 3.23
C ASN A 650 35.27 14.65 1.73
N ASN A 651 36.53 14.39 1.40
CA ASN A 651 37.04 14.29 0.03
C ASN A 651 37.32 12.83 -0.40
N GLY A 652 36.73 11.84 0.28
CA GLY A 652 36.96 10.43 -0.04
C GLY A 652 36.10 9.47 0.77
N ARG A 653 36.19 8.17 0.45
CA ARG A 653 35.52 7.10 1.20
C ARG A 653 36.55 6.34 2.02
N CYS A 654 36.21 5.97 3.25
CA CYS A 654 37.01 5.05 4.01
C CYS A 654 36.93 3.63 3.43
N VAL A 655 38.10 3.04 3.18
CA VAL A 655 38.25 1.66 2.70
C VAL A 655 39.10 0.86 3.68
N ARG A 656 38.91 -0.47 3.71
CA ARG A 656 39.73 -1.34 4.56
C ARG A 656 41.18 -1.34 4.07
N LYS A 657 42.13 -1.19 5.00
CA LYS A 657 43.57 -1.36 4.70
C LYS A 657 43.92 -2.81 4.40
N ASP A 658 43.37 -3.74 5.19
CA ASP A 658 43.41 -5.17 4.94
C ASP A 658 42.02 -5.65 4.54
N TRP A 659 41.89 -6.15 3.31
CA TRP A 659 40.63 -6.62 2.75
C TRP A 659 40.11 -7.90 3.44
N GLN A 660 41.00 -8.69 4.07
CA GLN A 660 40.62 -9.90 4.80
C GLN A 660 40.08 -9.61 6.20
N ALA A 661 40.49 -8.49 6.79
CA ALA A 661 40.10 -8.10 8.14
C ALA A 661 38.57 -7.93 8.30
N PHE A 662 38.07 -8.29 9.48
CA PHE A 662 36.64 -8.22 9.85
C PHE A 662 36.22 -6.83 10.35
N HIS A 663 36.80 -5.76 9.80
CA HIS A 663 36.48 -4.39 10.18
C HIS A 663 35.26 -3.86 9.43
N TYR A 664 34.25 -3.35 10.13
CA TYR A 664 33.08 -2.72 9.52
C TYR A 664 32.98 -1.26 9.96
N LEU A 665 32.49 -0.39 9.08
CA LEU A 665 32.17 0.98 9.44
C LEU A 665 30.83 0.99 10.17
N HIS A 666 30.88 0.80 11.48
CA HIS A 666 29.75 0.96 12.37
C HIS A 666 30.08 1.99 13.45
N LEU A 667 29.08 2.75 13.88
CA LEU A 667 29.14 3.61 15.04
C LEU A 667 29.34 2.76 16.30
N HIS A 668 30.24 3.21 17.17
CA HIS A 668 30.53 2.53 18.41
C HIS A 668 29.40 2.80 19.44
N PRO A 669 28.82 1.76 20.07
CA PRO A 669 27.64 1.92 20.94
C PRO A 669 27.92 2.77 22.19
N ASN A 670 29.17 2.86 22.65
CA ASN A 670 29.54 3.72 23.78
C ASN A 670 29.67 5.21 23.41
N SER A 671 29.76 5.53 22.12
CA SER A 671 29.97 6.90 21.63
C SER A 671 28.75 7.47 20.93
N TYR A 672 27.92 6.59 20.36
CA TYR A 672 26.73 6.97 19.61
C TYR A 672 25.57 6.07 20.01
N MET A 673 24.40 6.67 20.23
CA MET A 673 23.16 5.97 20.49
C MET A 673 22.18 6.27 19.35
N ILE A 674 21.82 5.25 18.58
CA ILE A 674 20.82 5.37 17.51
C ILE A 674 19.46 5.07 18.14
N GLN A 675 18.70 6.12 18.42
CA GLN A 675 17.32 5.98 18.89
C GLN A 675 16.37 6.37 17.76
N PRO A 676 15.36 5.55 17.43
CA PRO A 676 14.20 6.06 16.72
C PRO A 676 13.56 7.11 17.62
N SER A 677 13.18 8.25 17.04
CA SER A 677 12.72 9.38 17.86
C SER A 677 11.57 8.94 18.77
N ASN A 678 11.75 9.07 20.07
CA ASN A 678 10.68 8.88 21.07
C ASN A 678 9.67 10.05 21.06
N GLU A 679 9.77 10.94 20.08
CA GLU A 679 8.84 12.03 19.86
C GLU A 679 7.43 11.48 19.62
N GLU A 680 6.47 12.16 20.23
CA GLU A 680 5.06 11.90 20.02
C GLU A 680 4.74 11.88 18.52
N LEU A 681 3.94 10.91 18.07
CA LEU A 681 3.75 10.67 16.65
C LEU A 681 3.13 11.87 15.91
N CYS A 682 2.31 12.70 16.57
CA CYS A 682 1.81 13.94 15.99
C CYS A 682 2.93 14.98 15.76
N LYS A 683 3.89 15.05 16.68
CA LYS A 683 5.03 15.96 16.60
C LYS A 683 6.02 15.50 15.53
N SER A 684 6.44 14.25 15.57
CA SER A 684 7.42 13.69 14.62
C SER A 684 6.88 13.62 13.19
N ARG A 685 5.60 13.31 12.99
CA ARG A 685 5.01 13.18 11.64
C ARG A 685 4.51 14.48 11.06
N TYR A 686 3.96 15.36 11.90
CA TYR A 686 3.21 16.53 11.44
C TYR A 686 3.65 17.86 12.05
N GLY A 687 4.65 17.86 12.92
CA GLY A 687 5.10 19.06 13.64
C GLY A 687 4.05 19.60 14.61
N LEU A 688 3.10 18.77 15.04
CA LEU A 688 2.00 19.16 15.92
C LEU A 688 2.26 18.67 17.34
N ASP A 689 2.41 19.59 18.29
CA ASP A 689 2.63 19.29 19.70
C ASP A 689 1.30 19.16 20.45
N LEU A 690 1.18 18.17 21.35
CA LEU A 690 0.05 18.04 22.26
C LEU A 690 0.40 18.62 23.64
N ASP A 691 -0.49 19.44 24.21
CA ASP A 691 -0.29 20.02 25.54
C ASP A 691 -0.55 18.99 26.66
N LEU A 692 0.42 18.08 26.88
CA LEU A 692 0.32 16.98 27.85
C LEU A 692 0.84 17.33 29.25
N LYS A 693 1.17 18.60 29.54
CA LYS A 693 1.84 19.00 30.80
C LYS A 693 0.99 18.84 32.08
N TYR A 694 -0.33 18.68 31.95
CA TYR A 694 -1.23 18.45 33.09
C TYR A 694 -1.35 16.98 33.49
N PHE A 695 -0.82 16.07 32.66
CA PHE A 695 -0.67 14.67 33.00
C PHE A 695 0.57 14.51 33.89
N GLN A 696 0.44 13.78 34.99
CA GLN A 696 1.56 13.57 35.91
C GLN A 696 2.67 12.72 35.28
N TYR A 697 2.28 11.78 34.41
CA TYR A 697 3.18 10.93 33.65
C TYR A 697 2.73 10.84 32.20
N VAL A 698 3.69 10.90 31.27
CA VAL A 698 3.47 10.67 29.84
C VAL A 698 4.38 9.54 29.41
N SER A 699 3.84 8.57 28.67
CA SER A 699 4.59 7.44 28.16
C SER A 699 4.10 7.09 26.75
N SER A 700 5.03 6.63 25.93
CA SER A 700 4.82 6.23 24.53
C SER A 700 4.58 4.73 24.43
N THR A 701 3.63 4.31 23.59
CA THR A 701 3.33 2.90 23.31
C THR A 701 4.27 2.27 22.26
N LEU A 702 5.18 3.07 21.68
CA LEU A 702 6.16 2.61 20.70
C LEU A 702 7.03 1.48 21.29
N LYS A 703 7.33 0.47 20.47
CA LYS A 703 8.12 -0.70 20.91
C LYS A 703 9.56 -0.35 21.29
N THR A 704 10.08 0.77 20.80
CA THR A 704 11.41 1.28 21.15
C THR A 704 11.47 2.10 22.41
N ALA A 705 10.33 2.47 22.99
CA ALA A 705 10.32 3.36 24.13
C ALA A 705 10.71 2.59 25.40
N THR A 706 11.84 2.94 25.99
CA THR A 706 12.39 2.32 27.20
C THR A 706 12.50 3.33 28.33
N ASN A 707 12.72 2.83 29.56
CA ASN A 707 12.89 3.65 30.77
C ASN A 707 11.74 4.63 31.04
N GLN A 708 10.52 4.18 30.76
CA GLN A 708 9.31 4.99 30.92
C GLN A 708 8.75 4.89 32.34
N THR A 709 8.06 5.92 32.81
CA THR A 709 7.37 5.88 34.11
C THR A 709 6.16 4.94 34.09
N VAL A 710 5.55 4.75 32.94
CA VAL A 710 4.53 3.72 32.69
C VAL A 710 5.07 2.78 31.63
N SER A 711 5.40 1.55 32.03
CA SER A 711 5.91 0.51 31.12
C SER A 711 4.80 -0.50 30.85
N ILE A 712 4.39 -0.60 29.58
CA ILE A 712 3.35 -1.55 29.13
C ILE A 712 4.03 -2.66 28.34
N PHE A 713 3.80 -3.88 28.77
CA PHE A 713 4.33 -5.07 28.12
C PHE A 713 3.20 -5.81 27.39
N TYR A 714 3.14 -5.62 26.08
CA TYR A 714 2.24 -6.36 25.19
C TYR A 714 2.70 -7.82 25.01
N SER A 715 1.88 -8.64 24.34
CA SER A 715 2.16 -10.05 24.05
C SER A 715 3.51 -10.32 23.38
N ASP A 716 4.04 -9.37 22.61
CA ASP A 716 5.34 -9.45 21.93
C ASP A 716 6.50 -8.79 22.71
N ARG A 717 6.28 -8.44 23.99
CA ARG A 717 7.23 -7.68 24.82
C ARG A 717 7.45 -8.28 26.21
N PHE A 718 6.87 -9.42 26.55
CA PHE A 718 7.10 -10.08 27.85
C PHE A 718 7.30 -11.58 27.70
N GLY A 719 8.56 -11.98 27.51
CA GLY A 719 8.94 -13.36 27.37
C GLY A 719 8.30 -14.03 26.15
N ILE A 720 8.04 -15.32 26.29
CA ILE A 720 7.36 -16.12 25.28
C ILE A 720 5.87 -16.24 25.67
N TYR A 721 4.99 -15.56 24.95
CA TYR A 721 3.55 -15.63 25.17
C TYR A 721 2.87 -16.52 24.11
N PRO A 722 2.12 -17.55 24.51
CA PRO A 722 1.46 -18.46 23.57
C PRO A 722 0.17 -17.84 23.04
N THR A 723 0.00 -17.85 21.72
CA THR A 723 -1.18 -17.29 21.07
C THR A 723 -1.60 -18.16 19.89
N VAL A 724 -2.90 -18.22 19.62
CA VAL A 724 -3.45 -18.83 18.42
C VAL A 724 -4.14 -17.74 17.61
N ASN A 725 -3.88 -17.71 16.30
CA ASN A 725 -4.62 -16.83 15.40
C ASN A 725 -6.07 -17.30 15.33
N GLU A 726 -6.99 -16.49 15.86
CA GLU A 726 -8.41 -16.81 15.98
C GLU A 726 -9.10 -17.03 14.62
N ILE A 727 -8.51 -16.55 13.50
CA ILE A 727 -9.04 -16.68 12.13
C ILE A 727 -8.39 -17.86 11.39
N THR A 728 -7.06 -17.98 11.42
CA THR A 728 -6.33 -18.99 10.63
C THR A 728 -6.11 -20.30 11.37
N GLY A 729 -6.25 -20.30 12.71
CA GLY A 729 -5.89 -21.43 13.57
C GLY A 729 -4.38 -21.64 13.73
N GLU A 730 -3.55 -20.72 13.24
CA GLU A 730 -2.10 -20.84 13.34
C GLU A 730 -1.62 -20.59 14.77
N SER A 731 -0.87 -21.54 15.32
CA SER A 731 -0.30 -21.46 16.67
C SER A 731 1.07 -20.80 16.68
N PHE A 732 1.25 -19.79 17.53
CA PHE A 732 2.53 -19.14 17.81
C PHE A 732 2.99 -19.48 19.22
N ASN A 733 4.29 -19.69 19.38
CA ASN A 733 4.91 -20.01 20.69
C ASN A 733 4.26 -21.20 21.41
N GLY A 734 3.79 -22.19 20.64
CA GLY A 734 3.08 -23.37 21.15
C GLY A 734 1.56 -23.21 21.28
N GLY A 735 1.01 -22.00 21.06
CA GLY A 735 -0.43 -21.74 21.00
C GLY A 735 -1.15 -21.73 22.35
N LEU A 736 -0.84 -22.67 23.24
CA LEU A 736 -1.51 -22.88 24.52
C LEU A 736 -0.56 -22.70 25.71
N PRO A 737 -1.04 -22.21 26.87
CA PRO A 737 -0.22 -22.03 28.07
C PRO A 737 0.41 -23.33 28.58
N GLN A 738 -0.28 -24.46 28.49
CA GLN A 738 0.24 -25.77 28.90
C GLN A 738 1.34 -26.34 27.98
N LEU A 739 1.57 -25.72 26.81
CA LEU A 739 2.63 -26.10 25.86
C LEU A 739 3.85 -25.16 25.92
N VAL A 740 3.79 -24.07 26.68
CA VAL A 740 4.90 -23.13 26.77
C VAL A 740 6.07 -23.71 27.55
N ASN A 741 7.27 -23.54 27.00
CA ASN A 741 8.49 -23.74 27.74
C ASN A 741 8.69 -22.58 28.74
N LEU A 742 8.18 -22.74 29.96
CA LEU A 742 8.22 -21.71 31.00
C LEU A 742 9.65 -21.23 31.31
N LYS A 743 10.65 -22.12 31.27
CA LYS A 743 12.05 -21.73 31.49
C LYS A 743 12.52 -20.70 30.46
N LYS A 744 12.31 -21.00 29.16
CA LYS A 744 12.66 -20.07 28.07
C LYS A 744 11.83 -18.79 28.15
N HIS A 745 10.55 -18.89 28.50
CA HIS A 745 9.70 -17.73 28.72
C HIS A 745 10.30 -16.78 29.78
N TYR A 746 10.71 -17.29 30.95
CA TYR A 746 11.27 -16.44 32.01
C TYR A 746 12.65 -15.89 31.67
N GLU A 747 13.50 -16.66 30.98
CA GLU A 747 14.80 -16.18 30.49
C GLU A 747 14.62 -14.99 29.53
N GLN A 748 13.64 -15.07 28.62
CA GLN A 748 13.33 -13.97 27.72
C GLN A 748 12.65 -12.80 28.45
N ALA A 749 11.68 -13.08 29.32
CA ALA A 749 10.97 -12.05 30.09
C ALA A 749 11.93 -11.23 30.96
N LYS A 750 12.97 -11.86 31.53
CA LYS A 750 14.02 -11.13 32.27
C LYS A 750 14.73 -10.10 31.37
N LYS A 751 15.13 -10.51 30.16
CA LYS A 751 15.76 -9.60 29.19
C LYS A 751 14.84 -8.47 28.79
N ASP A 752 13.56 -8.77 28.57
CA ASP A 752 12.57 -7.77 28.19
C ASP A 752 12.35 -6.76 29.33
N VAL A 753 12.22 -7.21 30.58
CA VAL A 753 12.11 -6.33 31.75
C VAL A 753 13.33 -5.43 31.88
N ASP A 754 14.55 -5.96 31.72
CA ASP A 754 15.78 -5.17 31.79
C ASP A 754 15.89 -4.18 30.62
N PHE A 755 15.35 -4.52 29.44
CA PHE A 755 15.30 -3.61 28.30
C PHE A 755 14.31 -2.46 28.50
N TYR A 756 13.06 -2.75 28.86
CA TYR A 756 12.01 -1.74 28.99
C TYR A 756 12.11 -0.92 30.28
N ILE A 757 12.66 -1.52 31.35
CA ILE A 757 12.84 -0.91 32.67
C ILE A 757 14.31 -1.08 33.10
N PRO A 758 15.27 -0.34 32.51
CA PRO A 758 16.69 -0.52 32.82
C PRO A 758 17.04 -0.12 34.27
N TYR A 759 16.27 0.80 34.87
CA TYR A 759 16.46 1.26 36.24
C TYR A 759 15.23 0.99 37.09
N ASP A 760 15.45 0.55 38.33
CA ASP A 760 14.38 0.29 39.30
C ASP A 760 13.88 1.60 39.94
N ASN A 761 13.21 2.40 39.13
CA ASN A 761 12.55 3.63 39.54
C ASN A 761 11.06 3.36 39.82
N PRO A 762 10.42 4.13 40.73
CA PRO A 762 8.98 4.09 40.92
C PRO A 762 8.21 4.33 39.62
N GLY A 763 7.14 3.57 39.40
CA GLY A 763 6.32 3.67 38.20
C GLY A 763 5.38 2.49 38.02
N LEU A 764 4.57 2.53 36.96
CA LEU A 764 3.64 1.46 36.62
C LEU A 764 4.35 0.43 35.73
N ALA A 765 4.04 -0.85 35.94
CA ALA A 765 4.44 -1.96 35.08
C ALA A 765 3.21 -2.82 34.78
N VAL A 766 2.72 -2.73 33.55
CA VAL A 766 1.43 -3.31 33.14
C VAL A 766 1.67 -4.44 32.16
N LEU A 767 1.21 -5.64 32.50
CA LEU A 767 1.22 -6.79 31.59
C LEU A 767 -0.10 -6.80 30.81
N ASP A 768 -0.01 -6.60 29.50
CA ASP A 768 -1.14 -6.48 28.59
C ASP A 768 -1.26 -7.75 27.72
N LEU A 769 -1.79 -8.80 28.34
CA LEU A 769 -1.87 -10.15 27.78
C LEU A 769 -3.35 -10.54 27.62
N GLU A 770 -3.91 -10.31 26.43
CA GLU A 770 -5.36 -10.38 26.19
C GLU A 770 -5.83 -11.57 25.33
N ASP A 771 -4.93 -12.38 24.79
CA ASP A 771 -5.28 -13.43 23.83
C ASP A 771 -6.11 -14.56 24.48
N TRP A 772 -5.79 -14.94 25.71
CA TRP A 772 -6.57 -15.90 26.51
C TRP A 772 -6.78 -15.40 27.94
N ARG A 773 -7.70 -16.03 28.67
CA ARG A 773 -8.03 -15.71 30.06
C ARG A 773 -7.66 -16.88 30.97
N PRO A 774 -7.18 -16.63 32.20
CA PRO A 774 -6.75 -17.71 33.09
C PRO A 774 -7.90 -18.59 33.60
N GLN A 775 -9.15 -18.13 33.49
CA GLN A 775 -10.34 -18.93 33.78
C GLN A 775 -10.89 -19.49 32.46
N TRP A 776 -11.02 -20.81 32.38
CA TRP A 776 -11.48 -21.56 31.21
C TRP A 776 -12.77 -21.00 30.63
N VAL A 777 -13.75 -20.73 31.50
CA VAL A 777 -15.08 -20.22 31.12
C VAL A 777 -15.07 -18.84 30.47
N ARG A 778 -13.95 -18.10 30.56
CA ARG A 778 -13.76 -16.79 29.92
C ARG A 778 -13.11 -16.86 28.54
N ASN A 779 -12.69 -18.05 28.13
CA ASN A 779 -12.23 -18.31 26.78
C ASN A 779 -13.42 -18.71 25.90
N TRP A 780 -14.36 -17.78 25.75
CA TRP A 780 -15.58 -17.90 24.96
C TRP A 780 -15.54 -17.04 23.68
N ALA A 781 -16.54 -17.17 22.81
CA ALA A 781 -16.61 -16.49 21.52
C ALA A 781 -15.35 -16.78 20.67
N GLU A 782 -14.65 -15.76 20.20
CA GLU A 782 -13.42 -15.91 19.39
C GLU A 782 -12.30 -16.64 20.16
N LYS A 783 -12.33 -16.59 21.50
CA LYS A 783 -11.37 -17.27 22.38
C LYS A 783 -11.73 -18.73 22.66
N ASP A 784 -12.85 -19.23 22.15
CA ASP A 784 -13.22 -20.65 22.25
C ASP A 784 -12.18 -21.59 21.63
N ILE A 785 -11.36 -21.06 20.70
CA ILE A 785 -10.27 -21.80 20.09
C ILE A 785 -9.28 -22.37 21.13
N TYR A 786 -9.02 -21.64 22.23
CA TYR A 786 -8.14 -22.11 23.30
C TYR A 786 -8.73 -23.29 24.06
N ARG A 787 -10.07 -23.33 24.23
CA ARG A 787 -10.76 -24.47 24.83
C ARG A 787 -10.69 -25.68 23.91
N ARG A 788 -11.07 -25.48 22.64
CA ARG A 788 -11.09 -26.53 21.62
C ARG A 788 -9.70 -27.16 21.44
N TYR A 789 -8.67 -26.35 21.22
CA TYR A 789 -7.31 -26.86 21.01
C TYR A 789 -6.75 -27.56 22.26
N SER A 790 -7.12 -27.10 23.45
CA SER A 790 -6.75 -27.78 24.69
C SER A 790 -7.44 -29.14 24.80
N THR A 791 -8.73 -29.24 24.45
CA THR A 791 -9.47 -30.51 24.43
C THR A 791 -8.92 -31.46 23.36
N ASP A 792 -8.68 -30.96 22.15
CA ASP A 792 -8.09 -31.74 21.06
C ASP A 792 -6.69 -32.27 21.44
N LEU A 793 -5.88 -31.46 22.12
CA LEU A 793 -4.55 -31.87 22.61
C LEU A 793 -4.64 -33.06 23.58
N VAL A 794 -5.58 -33.02 24.52
CA VAL A 794 -5.79 -34.13 25.47
C VAL A 794 -6.30 -35.37 24.74
N GLN A 795 -7.27 -35.20 23.84
CA GLN A 795 -7.87 -36.30 23.09
C GLN A 795 -6.87 -36.97 22.13
N GLN A 796 -5.93 -36.21 21.56
CA GLN A 796 -4.82 -36.76 20.76
C GLN A 796 -3.79 -37.49 21.62
N ARG A 797 -3.60 -37.06 22.87
CA ARG A 797 -2.68 -37.71 23.82
C ARG A 797 -3.24 -39.03 24.35
N ASP A 798 -4.55 -39.11 24.56
CA ASP A 798 -5.26 -40.31 24.99
C ASP A 798 -6.56 -40.49 24.21
N LEU A 799 -6.50 -41.36 23.19
CA LEU A 799 -7.61 -41.66 22.29
C LEU A 799 -8.74 -42.47 22.95
N THR A 800 -8.55 -42.92 24.20
CA THR A 800 -9.56 -43.70 24.94
C THR A 800 -10.58 -42.82 25.66
N LEU A 801 -10.26 -41.54 25.86
CA LEU A 801 -11.14 -40.58 26.53
C LEU A 801 -12.29 -40.15 25.62
N THR A 802 -13.49 -40.06 26.19
CA THR A 802 -14.61 -39.37 25.56
C THR A 802 -14.34 -37.87 25.48
N PHE A 803 -15.06 -37.17 24.60
CA PHE A 803 -14.93 -35.71 24.48
C PHE A 803 -15.15 -35.00 25.82
N GLU A 804 -16.13 -35.43 26.61
CA GLU A 804 -16.45 -34.79 27.91
C GLU A 804 -15.32 -35.01 28.93
N GLU A 805 -14.76 -36.22 28.99
CA GLU A 805 -13.61 -36.52 29.85
C GLU A 805 -12.36 -35.73 29.42
N ALA A 806 -12.08 -35.67 28.11
CA ALA A 806 -10.98 -34.89 27.56
C ALA A 806 -11.19 -33.38 27.80
N TYR A 807 -12.42 -32.89 27.73
CA TYR A 807 -12.78 -31.50 28.02
C TYR A 807 -12.52 -31.14 29.49
N HIS A 808 -12.89 -32.01 30.43
CA HIS A 808 -12.61 -31.80 31.86
C HIS A 808 -11.12 -31.80 32.17
N VAL A 809 -10.35 -32.75 31.63
CA VAL A 809 -8.90 -32.80 31.80
C VAL A 809 -8.23 -31.57 31.17
N ALA A 810 -8.65 -31.18 29.96
CA ALA A 810 -8.11 -30.01 29.27
C ALA A 810 -8.37 -28.71 30.04
N LYS A 811 -9.55 -28.58 30.66
CA LYS A 811 -9.87 -27.45 31.53
C LYS A 811 -8.87 -27.35 32.69
N ASP A 812 -8.65 -28.43 33.41
CA ASP A 812 -7.78 -28.45 34.58
C ASP A 812 -6.32 -28.16 34.20
N GLU A 813 -5.82 -28.79 33.12
CA GLU A 813 -4.46 -28.54 32.61
C GLU A 813 -4.26 -27.09 32.15
N PHE A 814 -5.24 -26.53 31.43
CA PHE A 814 -5.20 -25.16 30.95
C PHE A 814 -5.20 -24.16 32.11
N GLU A 815 -6.13 -24.27 33.06
CA GLU A 815 -6.23 -23.33 34.19
C GLU A 815 -5.00 -23.43 35.10
N GLN A 816 -4.43 -24.62 35.31
CA GLN A 816 -3.19 -24.81 36.06
C GLN A 816 -1.99 -24.15 35.37
N ALA A 817 -1.85 -24.34 34.06
CA ALA A 817 -0.78 -23.73 33.28
C ALA A 817 -0.92 -22.21 33.20
N ALA A 818 -2.13 -21.70 32.97
CA ALA A 818 -2.43 -20.28 32.92
C ALA A 818 -2.15 -19.60 34.28
N THR A 819 -2.57 -20.22 35.38
CA THR A 819 -2.28 -19.75 36.75
C THR A 819 -0.78 -19.68 36.99
N SER A 820 -0.05 -20.73 36.62
CA SER A 820 1.41 -20.80 36.77
C SER A 820 2.11 -19.70 35.97
N TYR A 821 1.67 -19.48 34.72
CA TYR A 821 2.21 -18.45 33.85
C TYR A 821 2.01 -17.05 34.44
N PHE A 822 0.77 -16.70 34.79
CA PHE A 822 0.42 -15.35 35.28
C PHE A 822 1.09 -15.05 36.61
N LYS A 823 0.99 -15.99 37.56
CA LYS A 823 1.56 -15.84 38.91
C LYS A 823 3.06 -15.64 38.88
N ASN A 824 3.78 -16.49 38.14
CA ASN A 824 5.24 -16.45 38.13
C ASN A 824 5.79 -15.28 37.30
N SER A 825 5.06 -14.82 36.28
CA SER A 825 5.39 -13.58 35.55
C SER A 825 5.40 -12.37 36.47
N LEU A 826 4.37 -12.22 37.33
CA LEU A 826 4.34 -11.15 38.34
C LEU A 826 5.46 -11.30 39.37
N LYS A 827 5.75 -12.52 39.84
CA LYS A 827 6.87 -12.76 40.76
C LYS A 827 8.21 -12.35 40.15
N LEU A 828 8.45 -12.68 38.88
CA LEU A 828 9.65 -12.30 38.16
C LEU A 828 9.76 -10.78 38.02
N GLY A 829 8.69 -10.11 37.59
CA GLY A 829 8.67 -8.66 37.48
C GLY A 829 9.01 -7.97 38.81
N LYS A 830 8.35 -8.39 39.89
CA LYS A 830 8.58 -7.86 41.25
C LYS A 830 9.99 -8.10 41.76
N SER A 831 10.58 -9.27 41.49
CA SER A 831 11.93 -9.59 41.95
C SER A 831 13.00 -8.79 41.19
N LEU A 832 12.74 -8.49 39.91
CA LEU A 832 13.65 -7.70 39.09
C LEU A 832 13.53 -6.20 39.32
N LYS A 833 12.30 -5.70 39.57
CA LYS A 833 11.97 -4.26 39.69
C LYS A 833 10.96 -4.05 40.81
N HIS A 834 11.44 -3.95 42.05
CA HIS A 834 10.63 -3.96 43.26
C HIS A 834 9.95 -2.62 43.55
N LYS A 835 10.43 -1.52 42.96
CA LYS A 835 9.80 -0.19 43.11
C LYS A 835 8.68 0.05 42.10
N ARG A 836 8.50 -0.86 41.13
CA ARG A 836 7.39 -0.82 40.16
C ARG A 836 6.15 -1.48 40.74
N VAL A 837 4.99 -0.94 40.38
CA VAL A 837 3.71 -1.58 40.70
C VAL A 837 3.21 -2.42 39.52
N TRP A 838 3.11 -3.72 39.74
CA TRP A 838 2.87 -4.77 38.75
C TRP A 838 1.43 -5.28 38.81
N GLY A 839 0.87 -5.53 37.65
CA GLY A 839 -0.47 -6.10 37.50
C GLY A 839 -0.81 -6.30 36.03
N TYR A 840 -1.92 -6.98 35.79
CA TYR A 840 -2.44 -7.22 34.45
C TYR A 840 -3.47 -6.17 34.06
N TYR A 841 -3.36 -5.64 32.84
CA TYR A 841 -4.44 -4.86 32.24
C TYR A 841 -5.73 -5.69 32.18
N LEU A 842 -6.88 -5.01 32.25
CA LEU A 842 -8.24 -5.54 32.24
C LEU A 842 -8.73 -6.16 33.56
N PHE A 843 -7.86 -6.46 34.53
CA PHE A 843 -8.26 -7.15 35.76
C PHE A 843 -8.48 -6.21 36.97
N PRO A 844 -9.53 -6.44 37.79
CA PRO A 844 -10.62 -7.40 37.57
C PRO A 844 -11.64 -6.92 36.54
N GLU A 845 -12.50 -7.85 36.12
CA GLU A 845 -13.58 -7.62 35.17
C GLU A 845 -14.94 -7.90 35.86
N CYS A 846 -15.95 -7.06 35.63
CA CYS A 846 -17.28 -7.09 36.27
C CYS A 846 -18.38 -7.70 35.38
N TYR A 847 -18.14 -7.78 34.07
CA TYR A 847 -18.96 -8.26 32.96
C TYR A 847 -20.37 -7.67 32.90
N ASN A 848 -20.52 -6.41 33.33
CA ASN A 848 -21.78 -5.68 33.38
C ASN A 848 -22.17 -5.03 32.03
N HIS A 849 -22.13 -5.81 30.93
CA HIS A 849 -22.31 -5.30 29.55
C HIS A 849 -23.75 -5.33 29.00
N ASP A 850 -24.74 -5.74 29.81
CA ASP A 850 -26.14 -5.93 29.40
C ASP A 850 -26.97 -4.64 29.30
N TYR A 851 -26.32 -3.47 29.32
CA TYR A 851 -26.95 -2.15 29.29
C TYR A 851 -27.83 -1.88 28.05
N SER A 852 -27.65 -2.64 26.97
CA SER A 852 -28.46 -2.57 25.75
C SER A 852 -29.72 -3.44 25.80
N GLN A 853 -29.73 -4.49 26.62
CA GLN A 853 -30.79 -5.50 26.67
C GLN A 853 -31.75 -5.27 27.86
N THR A 854 -31.26 -4.65 28.94
CA THR A 854 -32.02 -4.48 30.18
C THR A 854 -32.63 -3.09 30.29
N ILE A 855 -33.96 -3.02 30.42
CA ILE A 855 -34.71 -1.76 30.62
C ILE A 855 -34.33 -1.10 31.94
N ASN A 856 -34.11 -1.88 33.01
CA ASN A 856 -33.71 -1.43 34.34
C ASN A 856 -32.25 -1.81 34.67
N TYR A 857 -31.31 -1.36 33.84
CA TYR A 857 -29.88 -1.63 34.02
C TYR A 857 -29.34 -1.00 35.31
N THR A 858 -28.79 -1.81 36.21
CA THR A 858 -28.27 -1.36 37.52
C THR A 858 -26.75 -1.16 37.52
N GLY A 859 -26.04 -1.69 36.53
CA GLY A 859 -24.59 -1.72 36.47
C GLY A 859 -23.92 -2.78 37.35
N ARG A 860 -24.65 -3.46 38.25
CA ARG A 860 -24.06 -4.47 39.14
C ARG A 860 -23.34 -5.57 38.37
N CYS A 861 -22.21 -6.01 38.90
CA CYS A 861 -21.57 -7.23 38.42
C CYS A 861 -22.51 -8.40 38.73
N PRO A 862 -22.76 -9.32 37.77
CA PRO A 862 -23.49 -10.54 38.07
C PRO A 862 -22.84 -11.33 39.21
N ASP A 863 -23.62 -11.99 40.07
CA ASP A 863 -23.08 -12.65 41.27
C ASP A 863 -22.02 -13.71 40.94
N ILE A 864 -22.22 -14.44 39.83
CA ILE A 864 -21.25 -15.40 39.30
C ILE A 864 -19.91 -14.77 38.93
N GLU A 865 -19.89 -13.48 38.57
CA GLU A 865 -18.66 -12.73 38.27
C GLU A 865 -17.88 -12.41 39.54
N LEU A 866 -18.59 -12.06 40.61
CA LEU A 866 -17.98 -11.82 41.92
C LEU A 866 -17.31 -13.10 42.45
N GLU A 867 -17.98 -14.25 42.31
CA GLU A 867 -17.43 -15.56 42.66
C GLU A 867 -16.21 -15.93 41.81
N ARG A 868 -16.28 -15.72 40.50
CA ARG A 868 -15.15 -15.97 39.59
C ARG A 868 -13.97 -15.06 39.89
N ASN A 869 -14.19 -13.80 40.26
CA ASN A 869 -13.11 -12.92 40.73
C ASN A 869 -12.56 -13.37 42.09
N ASN A 870 -13.37 -13.95 42.98
CA ASN A 870 -12.86 -14.55 44.21
C ASN A 870 -11.94 -15.75 43.94
N GLN A 871 -12.23 -16.56 42.92
CA GLN A 871 -11.36 -17.68 42.51
C GLN A 871 -9.99 -17.22 42.00
N LEU A 872 -9.87 -15.96 41.56
CA LEU A 872 -8.61 -15.33 41.16
C LEU A 872 -7.82 -14.73 42.35
N GLN A 873 -8.10 -15.13 43.60
CA GLN A 873 -7.37 -14.64 44.77
C GLN A 873 -5.84 -14.79 44.66
N TRP A 874 -5.37 -15.83 43.98
CA TRP A 874 -3.95 -16.03 43.71
C TRP A 874 -3.33 -14.90 42.86
N LEU A 875 -4.11 -14.27 41.98
CA LEU A 875 -3.69 -13.15 41.14
C LEU A 875 -3.63 -11.86 41.95
N TRP A 876 -4.64 -11.62 42.78
CA TRP A 876 -4.71 -10.45 43.66
C TRP A 876 -3.57 -10.45 44.68
N ASN A 877 -3.28 -11.60 45.29
CA ASN A 877 -2.20 -11.75 46.26
C ASN A 877 -0.81 -11.48 45.65
N GLU A 878 -0.65 -11.69 44.34
CA GLU A 878 0.63 -11.53 43.66
C GLU A 878 0.77 -10.18 42.96
N SER A 879 -0.32 -9.48 42.72
CA SER A 879 -0.34 -8.14 42.13
C SER A 879 0.10 -7.09 43.15
N THR A 880 0.76 -6.02 42.69
CA THR A 880 1.04 -4.83 43.51
C THR A 880 0.26 -3.59 43.05
N ALA A 881 -0.50 -3.70 41.95
CA ALA A 881 -1.55 -2.78 41.53
C ALA A 881 -2.62 -3.52 40.70
N LEU A 882 -3.82 -2.95 40.58
CA LEU A 882 -4.88 -3.43 39.70
C LEU A 882 -5.15 -2.43 38.57
N TYR A 883 -5.47 -2.95 37.38
CA TYR A 883 -5.64 -2.16 36.16
C TYR A 883 -6.97 -2.47 35.44
N PRO A 884 -8.13 -2.21 36.07
CA PRO A 884 -9.42 -2.49 35.46
C PRO A 884 -9.67 -1.56 34.26
N SER A 885 -10.32 -2.08 33.22
CA SER A 885 -10.79 -1.25 32.10
C SER A 885 -12.17 -0.67 32.40
N ILE A 886 -12.37 0.62 32.17
CA ILE A 886 -13.67 1.31 32.27
C ILE A 886 -14.03 2.00 30.94
N TYR A 887 -13.58 1.41 29.83
CA TYR A 887 -13.82 1.95 28.48
C TYR A 887 -15.32 2.04 28.20
N LEU A 888 -15.77 3.22 27.77
CA LEU A 888 -17.17 3.46 27.41
C LEU A 888 -17.42 3.13 25.94
N GLU A 889 -18.54 2.47 25.67
CA GLU A 889 -19.11 2.37 24.32
C GLU A 889 -20.03 3.56 24.03
N ILE A 890 -20.21 3.90 22.76
CA ILE A 890 -20.94 5.10 22.35
C ILE A 890 -22.41 5.09 22.81
N ILE A 891 -23.00 3.91 23.00
CA ILE A 891 -24.35 3.76 23.54
C ILE A 891 -24.48 4.30 24.97
N LEU A 892 -23.37 4.42 25.70
CA LEU A 892 -23.32 4.97 27.04
C LEU A 892 -23.08 6.49 27.05
N LYS A 893 -22.83 7.13 25.90
CA LYS A 893 -22.49 8.56 25.79
C LYS A 893 -23.43 9.45 26.59
N ALA A 894 -22.85 10.22 27.51
CA ALA A 894 -23.52 11.17 28.41
C ALA A 894 -24.78 10.62 29.10
N SER A 895 -24.79 9.32 29.41
CA SER A 895 -25.96 8.64 29.97
C SER A 895 -25.79 8.26 31.44
N PRO A 896 -26.88 8.16 32.22
CA PRO A 896 -26.85 7.59 33.57
C PRO A 896 -26.36 6.14 33.60
N LYS A 897 -26.53 5.39 32.50
CA LYS A 897 -26.02 4.02 32.38
C LYS A 897 -24.49 3.99 32.39
N ALA A 898 -23.82 5.00 31.85
CA ALA A 898 -22.36 5.13 31.89
C ALA A 898 -21.85 5.20 33.34
N LEU A 899 -22.50 6.03 34.16
CA LEU A 899 -22.22 6.13 35.58
C LEU A 899 -22.35 4.77 36.27
N LEU A 900 -23.48 4.08 36.07
CA LEU A 900 -23.72 2.77 36.69
C LEU A 900 -22.71 1.72 36.23
N PHE A 901 -22.37 1.71 34.94
CA PHE A 901 -21.37 0.81 34.36
C PHE A 901 -20.00 1.01 35.00
N VAL A 902 -19.50 2.26 35.06
CA VAL A 902 -18.18 2.55 35.63
C VAL A 902 -18.15 2.33 37.13
N ARG A 903 -19.16 2.82 37.86
CA ARG A 903 -19.23 2.74 39.32
C ARG A 903 -19.04 1.31 39.83
N HIS A 904 -19.75 0.35 39.25
CA HIS A 904 -19.70 -1.04 39.71
C HIS A 904 -18.41 -1.77 39.32
N ARG A 905 -17.81 -1.42 38.17
CA ARG A 905 -16.48 -1.93 37.79
C ARG A 905 -15.40 -1.48 38.76
N LEU A 906 -15.46 -0.21 39.17
CA LEU A 906 -14.55 0.35 40.16
C LEU A 906 -14.81 -0.19 41.56
N GLN A 907 -16.08 -0.36 41.96
CA GLN A 907 -16.42 -1.04 43.21
C GLN A 907 -15.83 -2.44 43.28
N GLU A 908 -15.93 -3.22 42.20
CA GLU A 908 -15.35 -4.55 42.16
C GLU A 908 -13.83 -4.53 42.23
N ALA A 909 -13.18 -3.60 41.53
CA ALA A 909 -11.74 -3.38 41.65
C ALA A 909 -11.31 -3.03 43.08
N MET A 910 -12.03 -2.12 43.74
CA MET A 910 -11.75 -1.75 45.13
C MET A 910 -12.01 -2.91 46.10
N ARG A 911 -13.04 -3.72 45.87
CA ARG A 911 -13.34 -4.92 46.67
C ARG A 911 -12.21 -5.94 46.58
N VAL A 912 -11.80 -6.34 45.37
CA VAL A 912 -10.74 -7.35 45.22
C VAL A 912 -9.36 -6.82 45.64
N ALA A 913 -9.12 -5.51 45.57
CA ALA A 913 -7.90 -4.87 46.06
C ALA A 913 -7.70 -5.02 47.58
N MET A 914 -8.77 -5.24 48.35
CA MET A 914 -8.71 -5.44 49.80
C MET A 914 -8.64 -6.92 50.20
N LEU A 915 -8.89 -7.86 49.28
CA LEU A 915 -8.86 -9.30 49.58
C LEU A 915 -7.50 -9.81 50.07
N PRO A 916 -6.35 -9.35 49.53
CA PRO A 916 -5.04 -9.81 50.02
C PRO A 916 -4.73 -9.32 51.44
N ASN A 917 -5.18 -8.11 51.80
CA ASN A 917 -4.96 -7.51 53.11
C ASN A 917 -6.09 -6.52 53.46
N PRO A 918 -6.92 -6.81 54.47
CA PRO A 918 -8.01 -5.91 54.87
C PRO A 918 -7.54 -4.54 55.39
N SER A 919 -6.30 -4.43 55.85
CA SER A 919 -5.72 -3.16 56.37
C SER A 919 -5.01 -2.34 55.29
N TYR A 920 -4.81 -2.89 54.09
CA TYR A 920 -4.12 -2.22 52.99
C TYR A 920 -4.73 -2.61 51.64
N SER A 921 -5.37 -1.65 50.99
CA SER A 921 -5.92 -1.82 49.64
C SER A 921 -4.81 -1.65 48.60
N LEU A 922 -4.70 -2.59 47.66
CA LEU A 922 -3.85 -2.43 46.48
C LEU A 922 -4.22 -1.16 45.71
N PRO A 923 -3.24 -0.41 45.17
CA PRO A 923 -3.55 0.75 44.35
C PRO A 923 -4.27 0.31 43.06
N VAL A 924 -5.36 0.99 42.74
CA VAL A 924 -6.15 0.75 41.52
C VAL A 924 -5.90 1.88 40.53
N TYR A 925 -5.50 1.54 39.30
CA TYR A 925 -5.30 2.49 38.21
C TYR A 925 -6.25 2.13 37.06
N ALA A 926 -7.38 2.83 36.98
CA ALA A 926 -8.41 2.51 36.00
C ALA A 926 -8.01 2.97 34.59
N TYR A 927 -8.18 2.10 33.60
CA TYR A 927 -7.91 2.41 32.20
C TYR A 927 -9.13 3.03 31.54
N THR A 928 -8.94 4.18 30.88
CA THR A 928 -9.95 4.82 30.03
C THR A 928 -9.34 5.37 28.73
N GLN A 929 -10.17 5.70 27.75
CA GLN A 929 -9.76 6.26 26.45
C GLN A 929 -10.28 7.68 26.27
N PRO A 930 -9.67 8.51 25.41
CA PRO A 930 -10.19 9.85 25.13
C PRO A 930 -11.43 9.79 24.23
N ALA A 931 -11.65 8.68 23.54
CA ALA A 931 -12.81 8.42 22.68
C ALA A 931 -13.53 7.13 23.10
N PHE A 932 -14.73 6.91 22.56
CA PHE A 932 -15.50 5.69 22.82
C PHE A 932 -14.82 4.45 22.20
N LYS A 933 -14.85 3.32 22.91
CA LYS A 933 -14.19 2.05 22.55
C LYS A 933 -14.55 1.56 21.14
N ASP A 934 -15.82 1.70 20.79
CA ASP A 934 -16.41 1.29 19.51
C ASP A 934 -16.46 2.43 18.48
N ASN A 935 -15.99 3.65 18.84
CA ASN A 935 -15.88 4.78 17.93
C ASN A 935 -14.73 5.74 18.31
N ASN A 936 -13.58 5.57 17.66
CA ASN A 936 -12.36 6.37 17.89
C ASN A 936 -12.42 7.82 17.36
N THR A 937 -13.52 8.25 16.76
CA THR A 937 -13.70 9.65 16.28
C THR A 937 -14.54 10.50 17.23
N GLU A 938 -15.31 9.85 18.11
CA GLU A 938 -16.18 10.51 19.07
C GLU A 938 -15.46 10.58 20.41
N TYR A 939 -15.00 11.78 20.77
CA TYR A 939 -14.33 12.04 22.04
C TYR A 939 -15.31 12.11 23.21
N LEU A 940 -14.87 11.70 24.40
CA LEU A 940 -15.65 11.75 25.63
C LEU A 940 -16.00 13.20 25.98
N SER A 941 -17.26 13.45 26.32
CA SER A 941 -17.70 14.77 26.81
C SER A 941 -17.26 15.01 28.26
N GLU A 942 -17.41 16.23 28.76
CA GLU A 942 -17.20 16.52 30.18
C GLU A 942 -18.06 15.64 31.10
N ILE A 943 -19.32 15.37 30.73
CA ILE A 943 -20.23 14.48 31.48
C ILE A 943 -19.66 13.06 31.51
N ASP A 944 -19.11 12.58 30.40
CA ASP A 944 -18.46 11.25 30.36
C ASP A 944 -17.20 11.22 31.23
N TYR A 945 -16.45 12.32 31.30
CA TYR A 945 -15.33 12.47 32.24
C TYR A 945 -15.79 12.54 33.70
N VAL A 946 -16.95 13.12 34.00
CA VAL A 946 -17.58 13.01 35.33
C VAL A 946 -17.90 11.56 35.66
N HIS A 947 -18.53 10.83 34.73
CA HIS A 947 -18.89 9.43 34.94
C HIS A 947 -17.71 8.46 34.94
N THR A 948 -16.53 8.87 34.43
CA THR A 948 -15.29 8.07 34.45
C THR A 948 -14.32 8.59 35.52
N PHE A 949 -13.65 9.70 35.25
CA PHE A 949 -12.64 10.29 36.14
C PHE A 949 -13.24 10.75 37.46
N GLY A 950 -14.38 11.45 37.41
CA GLY A 950 -15.08 11.92 38.60
C GLY A 950 -15.45 10.76 39.52
N GLU A 951 -16.05 9.72 38.94
CA GLU A 951 -16.47 8.53 39.68
C GLU A 951 -15.28 7.79 40.28
N ALA A 952 -14.18 7.65 39.55
CA ALA A 952 -12.96 7.04 40.06
C ALA A 952 -12.35 7.80 41.24
N ALA A 953 -12.26 9.13 41.15
CA ALA A 953 -11.76 9.94 42.26
C ALA A 953 -12.66 9.82 43.50
N ALA A 954 -13.98 9.87 43.31
CA ALA A 954 -14.95 9.79 44.42
C ALA A 954 -14.93 8.42 45.12
N LEU A 955 -14.63 7.33 44.41
CA LEU A 955 -14.51 5.98 44.96
C LEU A 955 -13.13 5.66 45.54
N GLY A 956 -12.18 6.59 45.49
CA GLY A 956 -10.85 6.40 46.07
C GLY A 956 -9.89 5.58 45.21
N VAL A 957 -10.07 5.56 43.89
CA VAL A 957 -9.11 4.98 42.93
C VAL A 957 -7.77 5.74 43.00
N SER A 958 -6.64 5.08 42.70
CA SER A 958 -5.29 5.68 42.84
C SER A 958 -4.90 6.59 41.70
N GLY A 959 -5.43 6.32 40.51
CA GLY A 959 -5.22 7.15 39.34
C GLY A 959 -5.92 6.57 38.13
N ILE A 960 -5.72 7.23 37.00
CA ILE A 960 -6.32 6.84 35.73
C ILE A 960 -5.21 6.76 34.69
N VAL A 961 -5.25 5.68 33.90
CA VAL A 961 -4.42 5.55 32.71
C VAL A 961 -5.26 5.94 31.51
N GLN A 962 -4.94 7.09 30.92
CA GLN A 962 -5.55 7.57 29.69
C GLN A 962 -4.82 6.93 28.49
N TRP A 963 -5.37 5.85 27.95
CA TRP A 963 -4.74 5.13 26.84
C TRP A 963 -5.07 5.76 25.48
N GLY A 964 -4.02 6.05 24.70
CA GLY A 964 -4.13 6.62 23.36
C GLY A 964 -3.92 5.57 22.27
N SER A 965 -4.94 5.31 21.45
CA SER A 965 -4.83 4.48 20.25
C SER A 965 -3.93 5.14 19.20
N LEU A 966 -3.16 4.34 18.46
CA LEU A 966 -2.45 4.79 17.25
C LEU A 966 -3.40 5.44 16.23
N ASN A 967 -4.71 5.15 16.31
CA ASN A 967 -5.74 5.79 15.49
C ASN A 967 -5.75 7.31 15.65
N PHE A 968 -5.46 7.85 16.83
CA PHE A 968 -5.46 9.30 17.05
C PHE A 968 -4.29 10.00 16.35
N THR A 969 -3.21 9.28 16.06
CA THR A 969 -2.00 9.80 15.42
C THR A 969 -1.88 9.40 13.94
N LYS A 970 -2.97 8.93 13.33
CA LYS A 970 -2.96 8.42 11.95
C LYS A 970 -2.78 9.51 10.90
N SER A 971 -3.37 10.68 11.11
CA SER A 971 -3.37 11.79 10.14
C SER A 971 -3.16 13.13 10.85
N MET A 972 -2.89 14.17 10.07
CA MET A 972 -2.85 15.53 10.60
C MET A 972 -4.19 15.93 11.24
N ASP A 973 -5.32 15.57 10.62
CA ASP A 973 -6.65 15.94 11.13
C ASP A 973 -6.97 15.25 12.46
N THR A 974 -6.65 13.96 12.60
CA THR A 974 -6.82 13.24 13.87
C THR A 974 -5.92 13.82 14.96
N CYS A 975 -4.70 14.24 14.62
CA CYS A 975 -3.81 14.94 15.55
C CYS A 975 -4.35 16.32 15.95
N VAL A 976 -4.93 17.08 15.01
CA VAL A 976 -5.57 18.38 15.28
C VAL A 976 -6.82 18.22 16.15
N ALA A 977 -7.65 17.22 15.87
CA ALA A 977 -8.86 16.91 16.64
C ALA A 977 -8.49 16.48 18.07
N LEU A 978 -7.50 15.59 18.22
CA LEU A 978 -6.99 15.16 19.51
C LEU A 978 -6.44 16.36 20.30
N ARG A 979 -5.62 17.21 19.67
CA ARG A 979 -5.10 18.44 20.32
C ARG A 979 -6.24 19.33 20.79
N SER A 980 -7.22 19.60 19.93
CA SER A 980 -8.37 20.42 20.29
C SER A 980 -9.13 19.83 21.48
N HIS A 981 -9.34 18.52 21.50
CA HIS A 981 -10.03 17.83 22.59
C HIS A 981 -9.24 17.89 23.90
N ILE A 982 -7.95 17.60 23.85
CA ILE A 982 -7.03 17.70 25.00
C ILE A 982 -7.07 19.11 25.58
N GLU A 983 -6.91 20.12 24.73
CA GLU A 983 -6.80 21.50 25.16
C GLU A 983 -8.10 22.11 25.68
N LYS A 984 -9.25 21.73 25.12
CA LYS A 984 -10.55 22.38 25.41
C LYS A 984 -11.36 21.64 26.47
N THR A 985 -11.22 20.32 26.56
CA THR A 985 -12.10 19.49 27.41
C THR A 985 -11.29 18.76 28.47
N LEU A 986 -10.31 17.96 28.05
CA LEU A 986 -9.62 17.04 28.96
C LEU A 986 -8.68 17.77 29.94
N ASN A 987 -7.85 18.70 29.47
CA ASN A 987 -6.91 19.43 30.32
C ASN A 987 -7.61 20.26 31.41
N PRO A 988 -8.65 21.08 31.11
CA PRO A 988 -9.41 21.77 32.14
C PRO A 988 -10.02 20.81 33.17
N TYR A 989 -10.56 19.69 32.73
CA TYR A 989 -11.17 18.72 33.62
C TYR A 989 -10.14 17.99 34.49
N ILE A 990 -8.98 17.60 33.94
CA ILE A 990 -7.85 17.05 34.71
C ILE A 990 -7.41 18.03 35.79
N LEU A 991 -7.26 19.32 35.45
CA LEU A 991 -6.85 20.33 36.41
C LEU A 991 -7.90 20.52 37.52
N ASN A 992 -9.19 20.51 37.18
CA ASN A 992 -10.29 20.57 38.15
C ASN A 992 -10.19 19.41 39.16
N ILE A 993 -10.22 18.17 38.67
CA ILE A 993 -10.31 16.99 39.54
C ILE A 993 -9.03 16.75 40.34
N THR A 994 -7.85 16.99 39.77
CA THR A 994 -6.57 16.81 40.48
C THR A 994 -6.36 17.87 41.54
N THR A 995 -6.81 19.11 41.31
CA THR A 995 -6.74 20.18 42.32
C THR A 995 -7.74 19.91 43.45
N ALA A 996 -8.98 19.54 43.11
CA ALA A 996 -10.02 19.24 44.09
C ALA A 996 -9.63 18.06 45.01
N THR A 997 -9.10 16.98 44.44
CA THR A 997 -8.62 15.82 45.22
C THR A 997 -7.44 16.18 46.11
N LYS A 998 -6.50 17.02 45.64
CA LYS A 998 -5.38 17.53 46.44
C LYS A 998 -5.85 18.40 47.61
N LEU A 999 -6.74 19.36 47.36
CA LEU A 999 -7.31 20.23 48.39
C LEU A 999 -8.08 19.42 49.43
N CYS A 1000 -8.88 18.45 48.99
CA CYS A 1000 -9.60 17.57 49.89
C CYS A 1000 -8.65 16.73 50.76
N SER A 1001 -7.60 16.15 50.18
CA SER A 1001 -6.59 15.41 50.93
C SER A 1001 -5.90 16.28 51.98
N ALA A 1002 -5.55 17.52 51.62
CA ALA A 1002 -4.95 18.47 52.55
C ALA A 1002 -5.90 18.82 53.71
N ALA A 1003 -7.15 19.17 53.37
CA ALA A 1003 -8.14 19.66 54.34
C ALA A 1003 -8.68 18.56 55.25
N LEU A 1004 -9.04 17.39 54.70
CA LEU A 1004 -9.73 16.32 55.44
C LEU A 1004 -8.79 15.18 55.85
N CYS A 1005 -7.72 14.94 55.11
CA CYS A 1005 -6.81 13.81 55.34
C CYS A 1005 -5.41 14.23 55.79
N LYS A 1006 -5.15 15.53 56.00
CA LYS A 1006 -3.84 16.10 56.38
C LYS A 1006 -2.70 15.64 55.46
N ASN A 1007 -2.97 15.49 54.15
CA ASN A 1007 -2.05 14.93 53.15
C ASN A 1007 -1.58 13.49 53.42
N LYS A 1008 -2.27 12.74 54.29
CA LYS A 1008 -1.94 11.34 54.64
C LYS A 1008 -2.94 10.32 54.09
N GLY A 1009 -3.85 10.74 53.21
CA GLY A 1009 -4.89 9.87 52.65
C GLY A 1009 -5.65 10.49 51.49
N ARG A 1010 -6.52 9.70 50.87
CA ARG A 1010 -7.44 10.14 49.80
C ARG A 1010 -8.83 10.36 50.38
N CYS A 1011 -9.51 11.40 49.91
CA CYS A 1011 -10.93 11.55 50.17
C CYS A 1011 -11.72 10.49 49.42
N ILE A 1012 -12.65 9.84 50.13
CA ILE A 1012 -13.57 8.86 49.56
C ILE A 1012 -14.99 9.25 49.94
N ARG A 1013 -15.93 8.95 49.05
CA ARG A 1013 -17.36 9.15 49.26
C ARG A 1013 -17.81 8.30 50.46
N LYS A 1014 -18.48 8.91 51.45
CA LYS A 1014 -18.97 8.19 52.64
C LYS A 1014 -20.02 7.13 52.30
N ASN A 1015 -20.98 7.49 51.44
CA ASN A 1015 -21.92 6.55 50.84
C ASN A 1015 -21.49 6.34 49.39
N TRP A 1016 -20.90 5.19 49.08
CA TRP A 1016 -20.34 4.91 47.75
C TRP A 1016 -21.34 5.13 46.61
N ASN A 1017 -22.65 4.99 46.85
CA ASN A 1017 -23.70 5.12 45.83
C ASN A 1017 -24.33 6.52 45.74
N SER A 1018 -23.88 7.53 46.51
CA SER A 1018 -24.37 8.91 46.36
C SER A 1018 -23.85 9.58 45.06
N SER A 1019 -24.33 10.78 44.78
CA SER A 1019 -23.96 11.58 43.59
C SER A 1019 -22.88 12.63 43.88
N ASP A 1020 -22.14 12.49 44.99
CA ASP A 1020 -21.13 13.47 45.40
C ASP A 1020 -19.82 13.26 44.63
N TYR A 1021 -19.25 14.33 44.08
CA TYR A 1021 -17.99 14.32 43.32
C TYR A 1021 -16.95 15.26 43.92
N LEU A 1022 -15.67 14.95 43.67
CA LEU A 1022 -14.55 15.81 44.03
C LEU A 1022 -14.22 16.75 42.87
N HIS A 1023 -14.91 17.90 42.83
CA HIS A 1023 -14.67 18.98 41.88
C HIS A 1023 -14.46 20.30 42.61
N LEU A 1024 -13.78 21.25 41.96
CA LEU A 1024 -13.66 22.62 42.42
C LEU A 1024 -15.02 23.31 42.34
N ASN A 1025 -15.36 24.07 43.37
CA ASN A 1025 -16.57 24.89 43.37
C ASN A 1025 -16.39 26.05 42.39
N PRO A 1026 -17.20 26.18 41.33
CA PRO A 1026 -17.08 27.29 40.36
C PRO A 1026 -17.35 28.67 40.97
N GLN A 1027 -17.94 28.76 42.17
CA GLN A 1027 -18.10 30.01 42.91
C GLN A 1027 -16.84 30.44 43.68
N SER A 1028 -15.92 29.51 43.93
CA SER A 1028 -14.71 29.75 44.72
C SER A 1028 -13.44 29.65 43.88
N PHE A 1029 -13.48 28.91 42.78
CA PHE A 1029 -12.33 28.67 41.92
C PHE A 1029 -12.72 28.83 40.45
N GLU A 1030 -11.81 29.36 39.65
CA GLU A 1030 -11.94 29.52 38.22
C GLU A 1030 -10.72 28.94 37.49
N ILE A 1031 -10.97 28.21 36.40
CA ILE A 1031 -9.90 27.70 35.53
C ILE A 1031 -9.79 28.60 34.31
N GLN A 1032 -8.71 29.38 34.23
CA GLN A 1032 -8.48 30.33 33.14
C GLN A 1032 -7.16 30.05 32.41
N ARG A 1033 -7.08 30.45 31.13
CA ARG A 1033 -5.80 30.47 30.39
C ARG A 1033 -4.99 31.72 30.76
N ALA A 1034 -3.79 31.53 31.29
CA ALA A 1034 -2.82 32.59 31.54
C ALA A 1034 -2.25 33.17 30.23
N LYS A 1035 -1.61 34.35 30.30
CA LYS A 1035 -1.02 35.06 29.15
C LYS A 1035 0.03 34.25 28.35
N GLY A 1036 0.52 33.13 28.88
CA GLY A 1036 1.43 32.18 28.21
C GLY A 1036 0.76 30.92 27.63
N GLY A 1037 -0.57 30.87 27.57
CA GLY A 1037 -1.32 29.74 26.99
C GLY A 1037 -1.59 28.56 27.93
N SER A 1038 -0.92 28.47 29.08
CA SER A 1038 -1.20 27.47 30.13
C SER A 1038 -2.50 27.80 30.89
N ILE A 1039 -3.32 26.80 31.19
CA ILE A 1039 -4.45 26.90 32.11
C ILE A 1039 -3.96 26.83 33.57
N VAL A 1040 -4.55 27.65 34.43
CA VAL A 1040 -4.28 27.73 35.86
C VAL A 1040 -5.57 27.78 36.64
N THR A 1041 -5.55 27.28 37.88
CA THR A 1041 -6.64 27.44 38.83
C THR A 1041 -6.40 28.72 39.64
N LEU A 1042 -7.36 29.64 39.60
CA LEU A 1042 -7.42 30.82 40.44
C LEU A 1042 -8.52 30.61 41.49
N GLY A 1043 -8.29 30.94 42.75
CA GLY A 1043 -9.29 30.83 43.80
C GLY A 1043 -8.89 31.56 45.07
#